data_AF-A0A935V9Y8-F1
#
_entry.id   AF-A0A935V9Y8-F1
#
_cell.length_a   1.000
_cell.length_b   1.000
_cell.length_c   1.000
_cell.angle_alpha   90.00
_cell.angle_beta   90.00
_cell.angle_gamma   90.00
#
_symmetry.space_group_name_H-M   'P 1'
#
loop_
_entity.id
_entity.type
_entity.pdbx_description
1 polymer ?
#
loop_
_entity_poly.entity_id
_entity_poly.type
_entity_poly.pdbx_seq_one_letter_code
_entity_poly.pdbx_strand_id
1 'polypeptide(L)'
;MKTKTLVASLAVIFVIVSFAAKAHAGATLTVNWVGPGNNCDSVLTLEEAALLGEGTMSRALSTGEKNQISGATFVPALPGPCGASLWLATAGVGINSADDIVFASGMTVPINASISLGQNDDIDGTTGTSKIILDGTGLGSGYCGIYMSTFSGSQIRNMEIRNFPACGIHAFATSGAIFEGLDIHNNGTYGIDLGYQSGSPTTNSRNTRIGGDQPQHRNRIYANGASGIRIESSPVGDRFPDQGIDILNNLIGTSDGVTDNGNGGPGITLINTIGVVIGDTGGTTKNVISGNNSDGISIIGAGAVSNRIIWNNIGTNESGGGALGNSLSGVAFSQGAGDSADFINSTINRVGLPGFGNVISSNGGYGIYISDTNTSNNVIQSNLIGTNPGGNSDLGNALAGIYFGNGTYDNQAGGTGTGEGNLIAFNALGIKADAGIRNAFRRNRMFSNDGMGIDLAPAGVTPNDAGDGDSGPNNLQNFPVITYVNAQASSVSLSGTLNSTPNQAFTLEFFGNDGVDSTGYGEGRYFLGATTVNTNAAGNATFTGLNFTVARSNVSSWVTATATDVNGNTSEFSLAKNACGNMLFSPTDILAPLGGGPGNFTVIYSSGCSSYSAQSNVAWINVTSVLGGTVNYTVAANPSPPRDGLINITYNNGTGTAVQSFLISQNNGCTYPLSHSTASYPASGTPNDGMSVGTGAGCQWTAASNAAWITVSSGTNYTGPASVTWAVSANTGLARQGTLTIAGQTFTVNQAAPSTKTPFDFDGDKKTDISIFRPGPGEWWYLKSSNGGNYATQFGTSTDRLVASDLTGDGKADIAFWRPSTGMWFVLRSEDSTFYSFPFGSNGDIPTPADFDGDGKADAAVFRPATATWYISKSTGGTTIQQFGLTGDQPVAADYDGDSKADIAVWRASLGQWWWIKSSNGSSGGLQFGNPTDKAVVGDYTGDGKADFALWRPSTGFWFILRSEDFSFYSFPFGSTGDTPSPGDYDGDGKFDAAVFRPSTATWYASRSTAGTLIQQFGIAGDQPVPSAFVR
;
A
#
# COMPACT_ATOMS: atom_id res chain seq x y z
N MET A 1 -10.76 -13.07 -98.15
CA MET A 1 -11.45 -14.31 -98.59
C MET A 1 -12.30 -14.82 -97.44
N LYS A 2 -13.60 -15.00 -97.69
CA LYS A 2 -14.64 -15.73 -96.91
C LYS A 2 -14.90 -15.36 -95.43
N THR A 3 -16.09 -14.79 -95.25
CA THR A 3 -16.96 -14.79 -94.07
C THR A 3 -17.11 -16.18 -93.43
N LYS A 4 -17.08 -16.22 -92.09
CA LYS A 4 -17.93 -17.11 -91.29
C LYS A 4 -18.42 -16.39 -90.05
N THR A 5 -19.73 -16.16 -90.05
CA THR A 5 -20.58 -15.66 -88.97
C THR A 5 -20.74 -16.76 -87.90
N LEU A 6 -20.59 -16.41 -86.63
CA LEU A 6 -21.35 -17.05 -85.54
C LEU A 6 -22.15 -15.95 -84.83
N VAL A 7 -23.41 -16.27 -84.56
CA VAL A 7 -24.49 -15.35 -84.17
C VAL A 7 -24.59 -15.24 -82.64
N ALA A 8 -24.60 -13.98 -82.19
CA ALA A 8 -25.22 -13.37 -81.00
C ALA A 8 -24.95 -13.93 -79.57
N SER A 9 -24.29 -13.10 -78.76
CA SER A 9 -24.90 -12.43 -77.59
C SER A 9 -24.08 -11.17 -77.26
N LEU A 10 -24.76 -10.05 -77.00
CA LEU A 10 -24.22 -8.69 -76.86
C LEU A 10 -23.05 -8.59 -75.86
N ALA A 11 -21.87 -8.18 -76.34
CA ALA A 11 -20.91 -7.36 -75.60
C ALA A 11 -20.02 -6.65 -76.62
N VAL A 12 -20.10 -5.32 -76.69
CA VAL A 12 -19.25 -4.50 -77.55
C VAL A 12 -17.83 -4.53 -76.97
N ILE A 13 -16.93 -5.25 -77.63
CA ILE A 13 -15.49 -5.26 -77.32
C ILE A 13 -14.87 -4.02 -77.98
N PHE A 14 -14.31 -3.12 -77.18
CA PHE A 14 -13.43 -2.07 -77.66
C PHE A 14 -12.09 -2.65 -78.12
N VAL A 15 -11.68 -2.32 -79.34
CA VAL A 15 -10.33 -2.52 -79.85
C VAL A 15 -9.65 -1.16 -79.85
N ILE A 16 -8.67 -0.95 -78.97
CA ILE A 16 -7.73 0.18 -79.07
C ILE A 16 -6.52 -0.31 -79.87
N VAL A 17 -6.17 0.44 -80.91
CA VAL A 17 -4.99 0.21 -81.75
C VAL A 17 -3.76 0.78 -81.03
N SER A 18 -2.73 -0.04 -80.99
CA SER A 18 -1.55 0.01 -80.12
C SER A 18 -0.52 1.08 -80.50
N PHE A 19 -0.14 1.91 -79.52
CA PHE A 19 1.17 2.56 -79.45
C PHE A 19 1.59 2.75 -77.98
N ALA A 20 2.64 2.04 -77.56
CA ALA A 20 3.28 2.23 -76.26
C ALA A 20 4.15 3.50 -76.30
N ALA A 21 3.79 4.53 -75.52
CA ALA A 21 4.62 5.71 -75.32
C ALA A 21 4.72 6.07 -73.82
N LYS A 22 5.92 6.43 -73.36
CA LYS A 22 6.14 7.01 -72.03
C LYS A 22 5.54 8.42 -72.00
N ALA A 23 4.57 8.66 -71.13
CA ALA A 23 4.06 10.00 -70.86
C ALA A 23 4.92 10.67 -69.77
N HIS A 24 5.57 11.78 -70.11
CA HIS A 24 6.28 12.63 -69.14
C HIS A 24 5.30 13.59 -68.47
N ALA A 25 5.66 14.12 -67.30
CA ALA A 25 4.90 15.17 -66.60
C ALA A 25 4.49 16.30 -67.56
N GLY A 26 3.20 16.63 -67.61
CA GLY A 26 2.60 17.59 -68.55
C GLY A 26 2.01 16.97 -69.83
N ALA A 27 1.99 15.65 -69.98
CA ALA A 27 1.40 14.99 -71.14
C ALA A 27 -0.14 15.06 -71.13
N THR A 28 -0.71 15.35 -72.30
CA THR A 28 -2.15 15.42 -72.55
C THR A 28 -2.56 14.18 -73.35
N LEU A 29 -3.42 13.32 -72.78
CA LEU A 29 -3.93 12.11 -73.42
C LEU A 29 -5.34 12.38 -73.94
N THR A 30 -5.52 12.35 -75.25
CA THR A 30 -6.86 12.50 -75.85
C THR A 30 -7.47 11.11 -76.07
N VAL A 31 -8.55 10.80 -75.35
CA VAL A 31 -9.33 9.57 -75.56
C VAL A 31 -10.43 9.89 -76.55
N ASN A 32 -10.29 9.32 -77.75
CA ASN A 32 -11.25 9.50 -78.84
C ASN A 32 -12.24 8.33 -78.86
N TRP A 33 -13.52 8.64 -78.69
CA TRP A 33 -14.60 7.71 -78.98
C TRP A 33 -15.13 7.95 -80.40
N VAL A 34 -15.06 6.93 -81.26
CA VAL A 34 -15.65 6.97 -82.62
C VAL A 34 -16.73 5.89 -82.72
N GLY A 35 -17.98 6.31 -82.63
CA GLY A 35 -19.15 5.52 -83.00
C GLY A 35 -19.70 5.95 -84.37
N PRO A 36 -20.58 5.16 -85.03
CA PRO A 36 -21.15 5.54 -86.32
C PRO A 36 -21.97 6.84 -86.18
N GLY A 37 -21.38 7.97 -86.56
CA GLY A 37 -22.03 9.27 -86.64
C GLY A 37 -21.60 10.33 -85.62
N ASN A 38 -20.75 10.05 -84.62
CA ASN A 38 -20.32 11.04 -83.62
C ASN A 38 -18.85 10.82 -83.18
N ASN A 39 -18.10 11.93 -83.02
CA ASN A 39 -16.80 11.98 -82.32
C ASN A 39 -17.03 12.64 -80.95
N CYS A 40 -16.72 11.95 -79.84
CA CYS A 40 -16.62 12.57 -78.51
C CYS A 40 -15.11 12.53 -78.12
N ASP A 41 -14.47 13.70 -78.01
CA ASP A 41 -13.06 13.83 -77.61
C ASP A 41 -12.99 14.19 -76.12
N SER A 42 -12.16 13.51 -75.34
CA SER A 42 -11.90 13.84 -73.93
C SER A 42 -10.40 13.94 -73.67
N VAL A 43 -9.99 14.89 -72.83
CA VAL A 43 -8.59 15.24 -72.61
C VAL A 43 -8.19 14.94 -71.16
N LEU A 44 -7.27 14.02 -70.94
CA LEU A 44 -6.65 13.72 -69.64
C LEU A 44 -5.29 14.44 -69.56
N THR A 45 -5.00 15.17 -68.48
CA THR A 45 -3.69 15.80 -68.28
C THR A 45 -2.97 15.14 -67.11
N LEU A 46 -1.76 14.64 -67.33
CA LEU A 46 -0.95 13.97 -66.30
C LEU A 46 0.05 14.97 -65.71
N GLU A 47 -0.06 15.30 -64.42
CA GLU A 47 0.84 16.25 -63.75
C GLU A 47 2.20 15.65 -63.36
N GLU A 48 2.30 14.33 -63.17
CA GLU A 48 3.56 13.61 -62.96
C GLU A 48 3.67 12.36 -63.85
N ALA A 49 4.89 11.80 -63.98
CA ALA A 49 5.14 10.65 -64.84
C ALA A 49 4.44 9.39 -64.32
N ALA A 50 3.33 9.01 -64.95
CA ALA A 50 2.63 7.75 -64.70
C ALA A 50 3.15 6.64 -65.63
N LEU A 51 3.34 5.43 -65.08
CA LEU A 51 3.67 4.24 -65.86
C LEU A 51 2.35 3.55 -66.25
N LEU A 52 1.81 3.89 -67.42
CA LEU A 52 0.65 3.20 -67.98
C LEU A 52 1.14 1.92 -68.67
N GLY A 53 0.93 0.77 -68.03
CA GLY A 53 1.27 -0.53 -68.60
C GLY A 53 0.14 -1.10 -69.46
N GLU A 54 0.40 -1.38 -70.73
CA GLU A 54 -0.35 -2.38 -71.51
C GLU A 54 0.42 -3.71 -71.51
N GLY A 55 -0.28 -4.81 -71.23
CA GLY A 55 0.22 -6.18 -71.43
C GLY A 55 1.10 -6.71 -70.30
N THR A 56 1.10 -8.04 -70.14
CA THR A 56 1.82 -8.82 -69.12
C THR A 56 3.10 -8.12 -68.67
N MET A 57 3.12 -7.71 -67.40
CA MET A 57 4.34 -7.24 -66.75
C MET A 57 5.49 -8.19 -67.07
N SER A 58 6.69 -7.65 -67.32
CA SER A 58 7.88 -8.43 -67.69
C SER A 58 8.27 -9.49 -66.66
N ARG A 59 7.60 -9.48 -65.50
CA ARG A 59 7.50 -10.55 -64.53
C ARG A 59 6.06 -10.58 -63.99
N ALA A 60 5.59 -11.73 -63.52
CA ALA A 60 4.43 -11.75 -62.63
C ALA A 60 4.72 -10.88 -61.40
N LEU A 61 3.75 -10.08 -60.97
CA LEU A 61 3.81 -9.49 -59.64
C LEU A 61 3.83 -10.63 -58.63
N SER A 62 4.86 -10.67 -57.81
CA SER A 62 4.89 -11.48 -56.62
C SER A 62 3.79 -11.03 -55.66
N THR A 63 3.33 -11.93 -54.79
CA THR A 63 2.34 -11.60 -53.75
C THR A 63 2.76 -10.33 -53.01
N GLY A 64 2.02 -9.22 -53.21
CA GLY A 64 2.27 -7.94 -52.55
C GLY A 64 2.76 -6.78 -53.44
N GLU A 65 3.00 -6.96 -54.73
CA GLU A 65 3.25 -5.81 -55.64
C GLU A 65 1.89 -5.20 -56.12
N LYS A 66 1.76 -3.86 -56.08
CA LYS A 66 0.53 -3.08 -56.40
C LYS A 66 0.74 -2.18 -57.63
N ASN A 67 -0.32 -1.91 -58.41
CA ASN A 67 -0.31 -0.96 -59.53
C ASN A 67 -0.95 0.38 -59.10
N GLN A 68 -0.29 1.51 -59.35
CA GLN A 68 -0.73 2.84 -58.87
C GLN A 68 -1.08 3.79 -60.02
N ILE A 69 -2.27 4.40 -59.99
CA ILE A 69 -2.63 5.56 -60.81
C ILE A 69 -2.58 6.81 -59.92
N SER A 70 -1.55 7.64 -60.10
CA SER A 70 -1.37 8.92 -59.36
C SER A 70 -1.77 10.11 -60.22
N GLY A 71 -2.55 11.05 -59.67
CA GLY A 71 -2.87 12.34 -60.31
C GLY A 71 -4.08 12.36 -61.25
N ALA A 72 -5.05 11.45 -61.07
CA ALA A 72 -6.26 11.43 -61.89
C ALA A 72 -7.11 12.70 -61.68
N THR A 73 -7.39 13.44 -62.76
CA THR A 73 -8.34 14.57 -62.80
C THR A 73 -9.60 14.15 -63.58
N PHE A 74 -10.78 14.31 -62.98
CA PHE A 74 -12.06 14.12 -63.68
C PHE A 74 -12.35 15.35 -64.54
N VAL A 75 -12.45 15.18 -65.85
CA VAL A 75 -12.98 16.24 -66.72
C VAL A 75 -14.51 16.13 -66.73
N PRO A 76 -15.25 17.19 -66.33
CA PRO A 76 -16.70 17.18 -66.42
C PRO A 76 -17.13 17.00 -67.87
N ALA A 77 -18.02 16.02 -68.11
CA ALA A 77 -18.60 15.82 -69.44
C ALA A 77 -19.40 17.06 -69.85
N LEU A 78 -19.14 17.57 -71.06
CA LEU A 78 -19.98 18.59 -71.68
C LEU A 78 -21.41 18.07 -71.86
N PRO A 79 -22.45 18.90 -71.67
CA PRO A 79 -23.83 18.47 -71.80
C PRO A 79 -24.14 18.16 -73.28
N GLY A 80 -24.32 16.88 -73.59
CA GLY A 80 -24.60 16.40 -74.94
C GLY A 80 -25.07 14.94 -74.94
N PRO A 81 -25.59 14.43 -76.08
CA PRO A 81 -26.25 13.12 -76.18
C PRO A 81 -25.31 11.91 -76.08
N CYS A 82 -24.02 12.10 -75.76
CA CYS A 82 -23.12 11.01 -75.38
C CYS A 82 -23.57 10.55 -73.96
N GLY A 83 -24.37 9.48 -73.88
CA GLY A 83 -24.84 8.90 -72.62
C GLY A 83 -23.67 8.57 -71.67
N ALA A 84 -23.93 8.67 -70.37
CA ALA A 84 -22.99 8.53 -69.26
C ALA A 84 -21.94 7.43 -69.47
N SER A 85 -20.72 7.83 -69.84
CA SER A 85 -19.56 6.94 -69.85
C SER A 85 -19.11 6.72 -68.41
N LEU A 86 -19.65 5.64 -67.85
CA LEU A 86 -19.19 4.91 -66.67
C LEU A 86 -17.66 4.78 -66.69
N TRP A 87 -16.95 5.25 -65.66
CA TRP A 87 -15.70 4.59 -65.30
C TRP A 87 -16.10 3.23 -64.72
N LEU A 88 -16.29 2.23 -65.59
CA LEU A 88 -16.03 0.87 -65.16
C LEU A 88 -14.52 0.81 -65.01
N ALA A 89 -14.01 0.58 -63.80
CA ALA A 89 -12.80 -0.22 -63.67
C ALA A 89 -13.14 -1.66 -64.12
N THR A 90 -13.54 -1.87 -65.39
CA THR A 90 -13.82 -3.21 -65.89
C THR A 90 -12.53 -3.87 -66.31
N ALA A 91 -12.18 -4.88 -65.53
CA ALA A 91 -11.70 -6.17 -65.99
C ALA A 91 -10.46 -6.13 -66.90
N GLY A 92 -9.30 -5.98 -66.25
CA GLY A 92 -8.01 -6.35 -66.80
C GLY A 92 -6.96 -5.76 -65.89
N VAL A 93 -6.51 -6.48 -64.85
CA VAL A 93 -5.55 -7.58 -64.98
C VAL A 93 -5.76 -8.58 -63.84
N GLY A 94 -6.06 -9.86 -64.13
CA GLY A 94 -5.90 -10.99 -63.21
C GLY A 94 -6.71 -10.95 -61.90
N ILE A 95 -7.46 -12.01 -61.64
CA ILE A 95 -8.18 -12.37 -60.40
C ILE A 95 -7.39 -12.27 -59.06
N ASN A 96 -6.18 -11.69 -59.01
CA ASN A 96 -5.31 -11.57 -57.83
C ASN A 96 -4.50 -10.24 -57.75
N SER A 97 -4.81 -9.19 -58.51
CA SER A 97 -4.05 -7.91 -58.50
C SER A 97 -4.90 -6.74 -57.99
N ALA A 98 -4.37 -5.95 -57.05
CA ALA A 98 -5.01 -4.75 -56.51
C ALA A 98 -4.70 -3.52 -57.38
N ASP A 99 -5.72 -2.74 -57.71
CA ASP A 99 -5.60 -1.45 -58.42
C ASP A 99 -5.82 -0.31 -57.40
N ASP A 100 -4.84 0.59 -57.23
CA ASP A 100 -4.93 1.75 -56.34
C ASP A 100 -5.31 3.02 -57.14
N ILE A 101 -6.44 3.66 -56.79
CA ILE A 101 -6.82 4.99 -57.31
C ILE A 101 -6.34 6.06 -56.31
N VAL A 102 -5.38 6.90 -56.73
CA VAL A 102 -4.82 7.99 -55.90
C VAL A 102 -5.20 9.35 -56.47
N PHE A 103 -5.96 10.13 -55.69
CA PHE A 103 -6.29 11.53 -56.02
C PHE A 103 -5.35 12.51 -55.31
N ALA A 104 -5.11 13.68 -55.92
CA ALA A 104 -4.37 14.77 -55.28
C ALA A 104 -5.17 15.40 -54.12
N SER A 105 -4.49 15.77 -53.03
CA SER A 105 -5.14 16.29 -51.81
C SER A 105 -5.84 17.64 -52.05
N GLY A 106 -7.00 17.86 -51.44
CA GLY A 106 -7.71 19.15 -51.48
C GLY A 106 -8.57 19.39 -52.73
N MET A 107 -8.78 18.37 -53.57
CA MET A 107 -9.70 18.45 -54.70
C MET A 107 -11.15 18.15 -54.30
N THR A 108 -12.09 18.97 -54.80
CA THR A 108 -13.53 18.63 -54.81
C THR A 108 -13.89 18.04 -56.15
N VAL A 109 -14.44 16.83 -56.14
CA VAL A 109 -14.84 16.11 -57.35
C VAL A 109 -16.37 16.12 -57.44
N PRO A 110 -16.96 16.96 -58.32
CA PRO A 110 -18.38 16.85 -58.63
C PRO A 110 -18.61 15.57 -59.45
N ILE A 111 -19.45 14.66 -58.95
CA ILE A 111 -19.77 13.42 -59.66
C ILE A 111 -21.20 13.43 -60.20
N ASN A 112 -21.37 12.90 -61.41
CA ASN A 112 -22.66 12.78 -62.10
C ASN A 112 -23.27 11.36 -62.01
N ALA A 113 -22.57 10.42 -61.37
CA ALA A 113 -22.99 9.04 -61.09
C ALA A 113 -22.16 8.45 -59.93
N SER A 114 -22.62 7.33 -59.36
CA SER A 114 -21.89 6.58 -58.31
C SER A 114 -20.56 6.03 -58.83
N ILE A 115 -19.53 6.00 -57.97
CA ILE A 115 -18.27 5.29 -58.25
C ILE A 115 -18.48 3.80 -57.97
N SER A 116 -18.37 2.95 -58.98
CA SER A 116 -18.52 1.49 -58.82
C SER A 116 -17.16 0.80 -58.67
N LEU A 117 -16.95 0.08 -57.57
CA LEU A 117 -15.74 -0.71 -57.30
C LEU A 117 -15.99 -2.20 -57.49
N GLY A 118 -15.00 -2.87 -58.05
CA GLY A 118 -14.87 -4.32 -58.21
C GLY A 118 -14.11 -4.98 -57.05
N GLN A 119 -13.29 -5.98 -57.36
CA GLN A 119 -12.60 -6.80 -56.36
C GLN A 119 -11.20 -6.26 -56.04
N ASN A 120 -10.93 -5.93 -54.77
CA ASN A 120 -9.64 -5.45 -54.28
C ASN A 120 -9.18 -4.11 -54.90
N ASP A 121 -10.14 -3.25 -55.22
CA ASP A 121 -9.89 -1.88 -55.69
C ASP A 121 -9.74 -0.96 -54.48
N ASP A 122 -8.59 -0.33 -54.29
CA ASP A 122 -8.34 0.56 -53.16
C ASP A 122 -8.48 2.03 -53.58
N ILE A 123 -9.15 2.83 -52.74
CA ILE A 123 -9.11 4.30 -52.84
C ILE A 123 -8.42 4.83 -51.59
N ASP A 124 -7.26 5.46 -51.78
CA ASP A 124 -6.50 6.07 -50.69
C ASP A 124 -6.23 7.55 -50.97
N GLY A 125 -6.69 8.41 -50.07
CA GLY A 125 -6.26 9.79 -50.01
C GLY A 125 -4.86 9.88 -49.41
N THR A 126 -3.85 10.13 -50.24
CA THR A 126 -2.45 10.26 -49.79
C THR A 126 -2.26 11.26 -48.64
N THR A 127 -1.14 11.06 -47.92
CA THR A 127 -0.67 11.57 -46.61
C THR A 127 -0.65 13.10 -46.34
N GLY A 128 -1.41 13.91 -47.07
CA GLY A 128 -1.64 15.32 -46.77
C GLY A 128 -2.67 15.53 -45.63
N THR A 129 -2.69 16.73 -45.04
CA THR A 129 -3.67 17.10 -43.99
C THR A 129 -5.09 17.33 -44.51
N SER A 130 -5.31 17.28 -45.83
CA SER A 130 -6.59 17.61 -46.48
C SER A 130 -7.20 16.38 -47.16
N LYS A 131 -8.47 16.09 -46.86
CA LYS A 131 -9.24 14.97 -47.44
C LYS A 131 -9.60 15.21 -48.90
N ILE A 132 -9.80 14.13 -49.66
CA ILE A 132 -10.45 14.16 -50.98
C ILE A 132 -11.94 14.35 -50.76
N ILE A 133 -12.62 15.22 -51.52
CA ILE A 133 -14.06 15.46 -51.37
C ILE A 133 -14.84 14.88 -52.55
N LEU A 134 -15.71 13.90 -52.29
CA LEU A 134 -16.74 13.42 -53.20
C LEU A 134 -18.05 14.16 -52.90
N ASP A 135 -18.56 14.92 -53.88
CA ASP A 135 -19.74 15.76 -53.70
C ASP A 135 -20.86 15.36 -54.68
N GLY A 136 -21.97 14.87 -54.13
CA GLY A 136 -23.16 14.44 -54.86
C GLY A 136 -24.18 15.54 -55.15
N THR A 137 -23.83 16.81 -54.91
CA THR A 137 -24.76 17.94 -55.12
C THR A 137 -25.33 17.96 -56.54
N GLY A 138 -26.65 17.90 -56.66
CA GLY A 138 -27.37 17.95 -57.93
C GLY A 138 -27.73 16.59 -58.53
N LEU A 139 -27.38 15.47 -57.89
CA LEU A 139 -27.80 14.14 -58.29
C LEU A 139 -29.28 13.84 -57.99
N GLY A 140 -29.87 12.91 -58.75
CA GLY A 140 -31.23 12.41 -58.52
C GLY A 140 -31.33 11.45 -57.32
N SER A 141 -32.55 11.02 -56.97
CA SER A 141 -32.75 9.99 -55.94
C SER A 141 -32.11 8.66 -56.37
N GLY A 142 -31.55 7.90 -55.41
CA GLY A 142 -31.03 6.55 -55.65
C GLY A 142 -29.51 6.47 -55.91
N TYR A 143 -28.81 7.60 -56.02
CA TYR A 143 -27.36 7.61 -56.19
C TYR A 143 -26.63 7.58 -54.85
N CYS A 144 -25.61 6.73 -54.77
CA CYS A 144 -24.66 6.69 -53.67
C CYS A 144 -23.30 7.22 -54.13
N GLY A 145 -22.45 7.63 -53.19
CA GLY A 145 -21.09 8.09 -53.52
C GLY A 145 -20.26 6.95 -54.11
N ILE A 146 -20.16 5.85 -53.36
CA ILE A 146 -19.42 4.64 -53.75
C ILE A 146 -20.37 3.44 -53.70
N TYR A 147 -20.26 2.58 -54.71
CA TYR A 147 -21.05 1.38 -54.87
C TYR A 147 -20.13 0.17 -55.04
N MET A 148 -20.33 -0.88 -54.24
CA MET A 148 -19.48 -2.08 -54.23
C MET A 148 -20.33 -3.33 -54.37
N SER A 149 -19.88 -4.29 -55.19
CA SER A 149 -20.62 -5.54 -55.44
C SER A 149 -19.70 -6.75 -55.59
N THR A 150 -20.07 -7.88 -54.97
CA THR A 150 -19.48 -9.24 -55.12
C THR A 150 -17.95 -9.37 -54.96
N PHE A 151 -17.51 -10.04 -53.88
CA PHE A 151 -16.11 -10.45 -53.59
C PHE A 151 -15.07 -9.31 -53.48
N SER A 152 -15.47 -8.16 -52.93
CA SER A 152 -14.57 -7.01 -52.79
C SER A 152 -13.83 -6.97 -51.44
N GLY A 153 -12.49 -7.03 -51.48
CA GLY A 153 -11.55 -6.72 -50.38
C GLY A 153 -11.00 -5.28 -50.41
N SER A 154 -11.75 -4.38 -51.06
CA SER A 154 -11.40 -2.98 -51.29
C SER A 154 -11.26 -2.17 -50.00
N GLN A 155 -10.31 -1.25 -50.00
CA GLN A 155 -10.03 -0.36 -48.89
C GLN A 155 -10.30 1.10 -49.30
N ILE A 156 -11.17 1.79 -48.56
CA ILE A 156 -11.56 3.18 -48.82
C ILE A 156 -11.07 4.02 -47.64
N ARG A 157 -10.18 4.98 -47.92
CA ARG A 157 -9.52 5.77 -46.88
C ARG A 157 -9.45 7.27 -47.13
N ASN A 158 -9.44 8.02 -46.02
CA ASN A 158 -9.05 9.42 -45.95
C ASN A 158 -9.77 10.37 -46.94
N MET A 159 -11.10 10.30 -46.96
CA MET A 159 -11.94 11.11 -47.84
C MET A 159 -13.18 11.66 -47.12
N GLU A 160 -13.73 12.73 -47.67
CA GLU A 160 -15.03 13.30 -47.33
C GLU A 160 -16.05 12.90 -48.41
N ILE A 161 -17.19 12.35 -48.00
CA ILE A 161 -18.30 11.95 -48.88
C ILE A 161 -19.54 12.71 -48.42
N ARG A 162 -20.07 13.57 -49.29
CA ARG A 162 -21.18 14.45 -48.93
C ARG A 162 -22.22 14.61 -50.01
N ASN A 163 -23.42 15.02 -49.58
CA ASN A 163 -24.56 15.39 -50.43
C ASN A 163 -25.07 14.29 -51.38
N PHE A 164 -24.83 13.01 -51.08
CA PHE A 164 -25.41 11.92 -51.86
C PHE A 164 -26.85 11.62 -51.46
N PRO A 165 -27.83 11.59 -52.38
CA PRO A 165 -29.25 11.47 -52.02
C PRO A 165 -29.68 10.10 -51.47
N ALA A 166 -28.98 9.01 -51.82
CA ALA A 166 -29.31 7.68 -51.29
C ALA A 166 -28.34 7.26 -50.18
N CYS A 167 -27.03 7.24 -50.46
CA CYS A 167 -26.07 6.89 -49.43
C CYS A 167 -24.62 7.34 -49.71
N GLY A 168 -23.77 7.36 -48.70
CA GLY A 168 -22.34 7.59 -48.91
C GLY A 168 -21.68 6.39 -49.60
N ILE A 169 -21.78 5.23 -48.97
CA ILE A 169 -21.23 3.96 -49.46
C ILE A 169 -22.34 2.90 -49.44
N HIS A 170 -22.57 2.25 -50.58
CA HIS A 170 -23.40 1.05 -50.66
C HIS A 170 -22.52 -0.15 -50.98
N ALA A 171 -22.63 -1.22 -50.21
CA ALA A 171 -21.92 -2.47 -50.47
C ALA A 171 -22.82 -3.67 -50.20
N PHE A 172 -22.91 -4.61 -51.14
CA PHE A 172 -23.68 -5.84 -50.94
C PHE A 172 -22.87 -7.07 -51.35
N ALA A 173 -23.01 -8.15 -50.57
CA ALA A 173 -22.26 -9.39 -50.76
C ALA A 173 -20.73 -9.18 -50.87
N THR A 174 -20.18 -8.22 -50.12
CA THR A 174 -18.73 -7.92 -50.09
C THR A 174 -18.01 -8.73 -49.01
N SER A 175 -16.69 -8.92 -49.13
CA SER A 175 -15.91 -9.62 -48.12
C SER A 175 -14.49 -9.08 -48.05
N GLY A 176 -14.07 -8.59 -46.88
CA GLY A 176 -12.73 -8.05 -46.67
C GLY A 176 -12.61 -6.54 -46.83
N ALA A 177 -13.73 -5.80 -46.92
CA ALA A 177 -13.72 -4.37 -47.13
C ALA A 177 -13.25 -3.59 -45.88
N ILE A 178 -12.55 -2.47 -46.08
CA ILE A 178 -12.07 -1.61 -44.99
C ILE A 178 -12.45 -0.16 -45.28
N PHE A 179 -13.10 0.51 -44.32
CA PHE A 179 -13.50 1.91 -44.43
C PHE A 179 -12.88 2.72 -43.27
N GLU A 180 -11.90 3.58 -43.53
CA GLU A 180 -11.13 4.25 -42.47
C GLU A 180 -10.87 5.74 -42.75
N GLY A 181 -10.92 6.59 -41.72
CA GLY A 181 -10.62 8.02 -41.86
C GLY A 181 -11.64 8.80 -42.71
N LEU A 182 -12.85 8.29 -42.88
CA LEU A 182 -13.90 8.87 -43.73
C LEU A 182 -14.70 9.95 -43.00
N ASP A 183 -15.02 11.06 -43.66
CA ASP A 183 -16.03 12.03 -43.20
C ASP A 183 -17.27 11.92 -44.09
N ILE A 184 -18.30 11.25 -43.59
CA ILE A 184 -19.53 10.94 -44.33
C ILE A 184 -20.67 11.78 -43.75
N HIS A 185 -21.13 12.75 -44.53
CA HIS A 185 -22.26 13.62 -44.16
C HIS A 185 -23.18 13.86 -45.35
N ASN A 186 -24.00 12.86 -45.61
CA ASN A 186 -24.89 12.87 -46.77
C ASN A 186 -26.28 13.25 -46.32
N ASN A 187 -26.81 14.37 -46.78
CA ASN A 187 -28.23 14.69 -46.65
C ASN A 187 -29.19 13.66 -47.33
N GLY A 188 -28.71 12.47 -47.71
CA GLY A 188 -29.49 11.32 -48.19
C GLY A 188 -29.66 10.24 -47.14
N THR A 189 -30.22 9.09 -47.54
CA THR A 189 -30.74 8.09 -46.60
C THR A 189 -29.69 7.48 -45.65
N TYR A 190 -28.55 6.98 -46.13
CA TYR A 190 -27.58 6.25 -45.29
C TYR A 190 -26.15 6.79 -45.39
N GLY A 191 -25.37 6.73 -44.31
CA GLY A 191 -23.93 6.96 -44.40
C GLY A 191 -23.23 5.79 -45.12
N ILE A 192 -23.26 4.62 -44.48
CA ILE A 192 -22.76 3.34 -45.02
C ILE A 192 -23.90 2.32 -44.96
N ASP A 193 -24.20 1.67 -46.07
CA ASP A 193 -25.24 0.63 -46.18
C ASP A 193 -24.63 -0.68 -46.68
N LEU A 194 -24.61 -1.69 -45.81
CA LEU A 194 -24.14 -3.04 -46.09
C LEU A 194 -25.34 -3.98 -46.25
N GLY A 195 -25.62 -4.39 -47.48
CA GLY A 195 -26.76 -5.24 -47.80
C GLY A 195 -26.39 -6.67 -48.19
N TYR A 196 -27.40 -7.41 -48.66
CA TYR A 196 -27.25 -8.75 -49.21
C TYR A 196 -27.79 -8.85 -50.64
N GLN A 197 -27.32 -9.84 -51.40
CA GLN A 197 -27.85 -10.12 -52.75
C GLN A 197 -28.95 -11.18 -52.72
N SER A 198 -30.18 -10.84 -53.12
CA SER A 198 -31.27 -11.82 -53.21
C SER A 198 -31.01 -12.88 -54.30
N GLY A 199 -31.11 -14.18 -53.95
CA GLY A 199 -31.05 -15.29 -54.93
C GLY A 199 -29.66 -15.86 -55.23
N SER A 200 -28.61 -15.45 -54.49
CA SER A 200 -27.25 -16.00 -54.57
C SER A 200 -26.96 -16.95 -53.39
N PRO A 201 -26.02 -17.91 -53.45
CA PRO A 201 -25.62 -18.76 -52.32
C PRO A 201 -24.50 -18.16 -51.43
N THR A 202 -24.07 -16.92 -51.68
CA THR A 202 -23.13 -16.16 -50.82
C THR A 202 -23.61 -14.71 -50.69
N THR A 203 -24.64 -14.48 -49.88
CA THR A 203 -25.46 -13.26 -50.00
C THR A 203 -25.04 -12.09 -49.12
N ASN A 204 -24.60 -12.34 -47.90
CA ASN A 204 -24.34 -11.28 -46.92
C ASN A 204 -22.94 -10.68 -47.07
N SER A 205 -22.80 -9.39 -46.78
CA SER A 205 -21.49 -8.78 -46.57
C SER A 205 -20.80 -9.38 -45.33
N ARG A 206 -19.49 -9.62 -45.42
CA ARG A 206 -18.67 -10.28 -44.39
C ARG A 206 -17.30 -9.62 -44.23
N ASN A 207 -16.59 -9.97 -43.14
CA ASN A 207 -15.19 -9.62 -42.88
C ASN A 207 -14.91 -8.13 -43.19
N THR A 208 -15.81 -7.25 -42.78
CA THR A 208 -15.76 -5.82 -43.12
C THR A 208 -15.39 -5.04 -41.88
N ARG A 209 -14.44 -4.10 -42.00
CA ARG A 209 -14.04 -3.23 -40.90
C ARG A 209 -14.42 -1.79 -41.20
N ILE A 210 -15.23 -1.20 -40.31
CA ILE A 210 -15.64 0.20 -40.37
C ILE A 210 -14.93 0.94 -39.23
N GLY A 211 -13.94 1.75 -39.60
CA GLY A 211 -13.02 2.44 -38.72
C GLY A 211 -11.80 1.57 -38.40
N GLY A 212 -11.08 1.87 -37.32
CA GLY A 212 -9.86 1.13 -37.00
C GLY A 212 -9.29 1.43 -35.62
N ASP A 213 -8.27 0.65 -35.24
CA ASP A 213 -7.63 0.62 -33.92
C ASP A 213 -6.72 1.83 -33.60
N GLN A 214 -6.58 2.77 -34.54
CA GLN A 214 -5.77 3.97 -34.37
C GLN A 214 -6.62 5.24 -34.52
N PRO A 215 -6.34 6.34 -33.77
CA PRO A 215 -7.10 7.58 -33.85
C PRO A 215 -7.30 8.12 -35.27
N GLN A 216 -6.32 7.97 -36.15
CA GLN A 216 -6.40 8.41 -37.55
C GLN A 216 -7.31 7.55 -38.45
N HIS A 217 -7.67 6.32 -38.04
CA HIS A 217 -8.58 5.45 -38.78
C HIS A 217 -10.07 5.76 -38.47
N ARG A 218 -10.35 6.72 -37.59
CA ARG A 218 -11.69 7.11 -37.16
C ARG A 218 -12.51 7.68 -38.31
N ASN A 219 -13.69 7.10 -38.54
CA ASN A 219 -14.69 7.72 -39.41
C ASN A 219 -15.58 8.67 -38.61
N ARG A 220 -16.06 9.72 -39.28
CA ARG A 220 -17.11 10.62 -38.80
C ARG A 220 -18.32 10.45 -39.71
N ILE A 221 -19.42 9.95 -39.17
CA ILE A 221 -20.62 9.59 -39.92
C ILE A 221 -21.82 10.31 -39.27
N TYR A 222 -22.20 11.45 -39.82
CA TYR A 222 -23.13 12.38 -39.18
C TYR A 222 -24.01 13.07 -40.21
N ALA A 223 -25.09 13.72 -39.77
CA ALA A 223 -26.03 14.47 -40.61
C ALA A 223 -26.59 13.68 -41.81
N ASN A 224 -26.72 12.34 -41.66
CA ASN A 224 -27.40 11.52 -42.66
C ASN A 224 -28.92 11.56 -42.46
N GLY A 225 -29.71 11.40 -43.51
CA GLY A 225 -31.18 11.51 -43.48
C GLY A 225 -31.90 10.36 -42.76
N ALA A 226 -31.28 9.18 -42.68
CA ALA A 226 -31.74 8.05 -41.85
C ALA A 226 -30.58 7.49 -41.02
N SER A 227 -30.14 6.25 -41.24
CA SER A 227 -29.08 5.66 -40.41
C SER A 227 -27.68 6.08 -40.80
N GLY A 228 -26.81 6.27 -39.82
CA GLY A 228 -25.38 6.46 -40.07
C GLY A 228 -24.78 5.22 -40.73
N ILE A 229 -24.90 4.07 -40.07
CA ILE A 229 -24.51 2.76 -40.62
C ILE A 229 -25.72 1.84 -40.62
N ARG A 230 -25.98 1.16 -41.73
CA ARG A 230 -27.01 0.11 -41.86
C ARG A 230 -26.35 -1.18 -42.30
N ILE A 231 -26.67 -2.28 -41.64
CA ILE A 231 -26.25 -3.64 -42.01
C ILE A 231 -27.48 -4.52 -42.05
N GLU A 232 -27.72 -5.13 -43.21
CA GLU A 232 -28.84 -6.01 -43.45
C GLU A 232 -28.38 -7.34 -44.03
N SER A 233 -28.86 -8.41 -43.41
CA SER A 233 -28.57 -9.79 -43.79
C SER A 233 -29.81 -10.49 -44.32
N SER A 234 -29.59 -11.45 -45.23
CA SER A 234 -30.65 -12.27 -45.82
C SER A 234 -31.41 -13.04 -44.73
N PRO A 235 -32.76 -12.95 -44.71
CA PRO A 235 -33.59 -13.74 -43.80
C PRO A 235 -33.76 -15.21 -44.26
N VAL A 236 -33.31 -15.56 -45.48
CA VAL A 236 -33.50 -16.90 -46.07
C VAL A 236 -32.16 -17.46 -46.58
N GLY A 237 -31.67 -18.54 -45.99
CA GLY A 237 -30.89 -19.55 -46.74
C GLY A 237 -29.36 -19.67 -46.53
N ASP A 238 -28.65 -18.73 -45.92
CA ASP A 238 -27.21 -18.93 -45.62
C ASP A 238 -27.00 -19.35 -44.16
N ARG A 239 -27.09 -20.66 -43.91
CA ARG A 239 -26.78 -21.31 -42.61
C ARG A 239 -25.26 -21.40 -42.35
N PHE A 240 -24.53 -20.29 -42.41
CA PHE A 240 -23.06 -20.23 -42.38
C PHE A 240 -22.55 -19.06 -41.49
N PRO A 241 -21.29 -19.10 -41.01
CA PRO A 241 -20.84 -18.53 -39.73
C PRO A 241 -20.88 -17.00 -39.67
N ASP A 242 -20.68 -16.47 -38.46
CA ASP A 242 -20.40 -15.07 -38.11
C ASP A 242 -19.97 -14.19 -39.31
N GLN A 243 -20.68 -13.08 -39.53
CA GLN A 243 -20.36 -12.14 -40.60
C GLN A 243 -18.98 -11.51 -40.41
N GLY A 244 -18.43 -11.44 -39.20
CA GLY A 244 -17.12 -10.86 -38.92
C GLY A 244 -17.06 -9.38 -39.31
N ILE A 245 -18.12 -8.62 -39.03
CA ILE A 245 -18.13 -7.17 -39.27
C ILE A 245 -17.77 -6.46 -37.97
N ASP A 246 -16.72 -5.65 -38.01
CA ASP A 246 -16.21 -4.87 -36.89
C ASP A 246 -16.42 -3.37 -37.12
N ILE A 247 -17.10 -2.69 -36.18
CA ILE A 247 -17.29 -1.24 -36.18
C ILE A 247 -16.49 -0.66 -35.02
N LEU A 248 -15.36 0.00 -35.30
CA LEU A 248 -14.36 0.39 -34.31
C LEU A 248 -14.01 1.87 -34.44
N ASN A 249 -13.92 2.59 -33.31
CA ASN A 249 -13.37 3.94 -33.26
C ASN A 249 -14.05 4.97 -34.18
N ASN A 250 -15.37 4.94 -34.32
CA ASN A 250 -16.12 5.88 -35.15
C ASN A 250 -16.81 6.97 -34.31
N LEU A 251 -17.01 8.15 -34.90
CA LEU A 251 -17.94 9.16 -34.42
C LEU A 251 -19.21 9.07 -35.27
N ILE A 252 -20.35 8.73 -34.66
CA ILE A 252 -21.60 8.48 -35.36
C ILE A 252 -22.69 9.36 -34.75
N GLY A 253 -23.20 10.29 -35.57
CA GLY A 253 -24.13 11.36 -35.16
C GLY A 253 -23.44 12.61 -34.61
N THR A 254 -22.10 12.64 -34.61
CA THR A 254 -21.30 13.80 -34.20
C THR A 254 -20.10 13.99 -35.12
N SER A 255 -19.78 15.24 -35.46
CA SER A 255 -18.63 15.57 -36.32
C SER A 255 -17.30 15.68 -35.56
N ASP A 256 -17.33 15.83 -34.24
CA ASP A 256 -16.13 16.12 -33.44
C ASP A 256 -16.14 15.42 -32.06
N GLY A 257 -17.19 14.64 -31.76
CA GLY A 257 -17.33 13.93 -30.51
C GLY A 257 -18.04 14.73 -29.42
N VAL A 258 -18.44 15.98 -29.68
CA VAL A 258 -19.13 16.87 -28.71
C VAL A 258 -20.31 17.65 -29.31
N THR A 259 -20.30 17.88 -30.63
CA THR A 259 -21.33 18.59 -31.37
C THR A 259 -22.40 17.62 -31.82
N ASP A 260 -23.66 17.97 -31.57
CA ASP A 260 -24.80 17.23 -32.08
C ASP A 260 -25.00 17.52 -33.56
N ASN A 261 -24.71 16.52 -34.39
CA ASN A 261 -24.95 16.53 -35.82
C ASN A 261 -25.73 15.27 -36.21
N GLY A 262 -26.71 14.89 -35.39
CA GLY A 262 -27.42 13.62 -35.48
C GLY A 262 -27.77 13.17 -36.88
N ASN A 263 -27.67 11.85 -37.09
CA ASN A 263 -28.37 11.25 -38.22
C ASN A 263 -29.89 11.30 -37.95
N GLY A 264 -30.70 11.39 -39.00
CA GLY A 264 -32.16 11.53 -38.92
C GLY A 264 -32.87 10.28 -38.41
N GLY A 265 -32.19 9.12 -38.42
CA GLY A 265 -32.60 7.85 -37.83
C GLY A 265 -31.52 7.30 -36.89
N PRO A 266 -31.49 5.97 -36.64
CA PRO A 266 -30.53 5.39 -35.70
C PRO A 266 -29.08 5.59 -36.11
N GLY A 267 -28.17 5.71 -35.14
CA GLY A 267 -26.74 5.78 -35.44
C GLY A 267 -26.26 4.55 -36.21
N ILE A 268 -26.62 3.35 -35.70
CA ILE A 268 -26.35 2.06 -36.34
C ILE A 268 -27.64 1.22 -36.36
N THR A 269 -27.96 0.62 -37.51
CA THR A 269 -29.09 -0.30 -37.67
C THR A 269 -28.59 -1.68 -38.11
N LEU A 270 -28.92 -2.71 -37.34
CA LEU A 270 -28.61 -4.12 -37.59
C LEU A 270 -29.91 -4.89 -37.87
N ILE A 271 -30.05 -5.47 -39.05
CA ILE A 271 -31.24 -6.22 -39.47
C ILE A 271 -30.85 -7.67 -39.79
N ASN A 272 -31.36 -8.61 -39.00
CA ASN A 272 -31.08 -10.05 -39.11
C ASN A 272 -29.58 -10.41 -39.09
N THR A 273 -28.73 -9.57 -38.50
CA THR A 273 -27.27 -9.72 -38.56
C THR A 273 -26.75 -10.78 -37.61
N ILE A 274 -25.64 -11.41 -37.98
CA ILE A 274 -25.03 -12.47 -37.19
C ILE A 274 -23.58 -12.08 -36.87
N GLY A 275 -23.29 -11.89 -35.58
CA GLY A 275 -21.91 -11.75 -35.10
C GLY A 275 -21.23 -10.40 -35.35
N VAL A 276 -22.00 -9.33 -35.62
CA VAL A 276 -21.43 -7.97 -35.74
C VAL A 276 -20.85 -7.51 -34.40
N VAL A 277 -19.64 -6.97 -34.40
CA VAL A 277 -18.98 -6.38 -33.23
C VAL A 277 -18.96 -4.87 -33.37
N ILE A 278 -19.56 -4.18 -32.40
CA ILE A 278 -19.55 -2.73 -32.28
C ILE A 278 -18.67 -2.38 -31.07
N GLY A 279 -17.49 -1.87 -31.36
CA GLY A 279 -16.50 -1.40 -30.40
C GLY A 279 -15.34 -2.37 -30.17
N ASP A 280 -14.33 -1.87 -29.46
CA ASP A 280 -13.00 -2.49 -29.42
C ASP A 280 -12.87 -3.52 -28.29
N THR A 281 -12.56 -4.76 -28.66
CA THR A 281 -12.26 -5.86 -27.72
C THR A 281 -10.94 -5.66 -26.95
N GLY A 282 -10.05 -4.78 -27.41
CA GLY A 282 -8.81 -4.43 -26.73
C GLY A 282 -8.93 -3.23 -25.78
N GLY A 283 -10.06 -2.51 -25.80
CA GLY A 283 -10.32 -1.38 -24.91
C GLY A 283 -9.52 -0.11 -25.23
N THR A 284 -8.90 -0.01 -26.40
CA THR A 284 -8.00 1.10 -26.76
C THR A 284 -8.73 2.30 -27.36
N THR A 285 -9.80 2.04 -28.10
CA THR A 285 -10.60 3.06 -28.79
C THR A 285 -12.09 2.82 -28.56
N LYS A 286 -12.90 3.88 -28.66
CA LYS A 286 -14.36 3.78 -28.48
C LYS A 286 -15.09 4.35 -29.68
N ASN A 287 -16.20 3.72 -30.07
CA ASN A 287 -17.17 4.45 -30.87
C ASN A 287 -17.92 5.45 -29.97
N VAL A 288 -18.27 6.59 -30.54
CA VAL A 288 -19.20 7.57 -29.98
C VAL A 288 -20.45 7.53 -30.84
N ILE A 289 -21.58 7.11 -30.28
CA ILE A 289 -22.84 6.88 -31.00
C ILE A 289 -23.91 7.72 -30.32
N SER A 290 -24.01 8.97 -30.76
CA SER A 290 -24.57 10.06 -29.95
C SER A 290 -25.20 11.13 -30.85
N GLY A 291 -26.18 11.89 -30.32
CA GLY A 291 -26.89 12.95 -31.06
C GLY A 291 -27.88 12.45 -32.11
N ASN A 292 -28.04 11.15 -32.33
CA ASN A 292 -28.92 10.65 -33.40
C ASN A 292 -30.40 10.90 -33.06
N ASN A 293 -31.19 11.24 -34.07
CA ASN A 293 -32.63 11.55 -33.93
C ASN A 293 -33.50 10.27 -33.92
N SER A 294 -33.00 9.22 -33.27
CA SER A 294 -33.68 7.95 -32.99
C SER A 294 -32.88 7.22 -31.90
N ASP A 295 -32.81 5.88 -31.94
CA ASP A 295 -31.92 5.11 -31.07
C ASP A 295 -30.44 5.27 -31.46
N GLY A 296 -29.52 5.09 -30.53
CA GLY A 296 -28.09 4.99 -30.87
C GLY A 296 -27.81 3.78 -31.77
N ILE A 297 -28.25 2.59 -31.33
CA ILE A 297 -28.11 1.32 -32.05
C ILE A 297 -29.45 0.57 -32.04
N SER A 298 -29.96 0.17 -33.20
CA SER A 298 -31.17 -0.65 -33.33
C SER A 298 -30.83 -2.06 -33.86
N ILE A 299 -31.29 -3.10 -33.17
CA ILE A 299 -31.13 -4.51 -33.53
C ILE A 299 -32.51 -5.12 -33.79
N ILE A 300 -32.71 -5.62 -35.01
CA ILE A 300 -34.05 -5.90 -35.53
C ILE A 300 -34.09 -7.28 -36.20
N GLY A 301 -35.11 -8.07 -35.86
CA GLY A 301 -35.46 -9.30 -36.57
C GLY A 301 -34.90 -10.57 -35.91
N ALA A 302 -35.62 -11.69 -36.05
CA ALA A 302 -35.26 -12.98 -35.47
C ALA A 302 -33.90 -13.54 -35.92
N GLY A 303 -33.40 -13.13 -37.08
CA GLY A 303 -32.05 -13.50 -37.52
C GLY A 303 -30.94 -12.74 -36.79
N ALA A 304 -31.27 -11.70 -36.01
CA ALA A 304 -30.28 -10.87 -35.35
C ALA A 304 -29.75 -11.55 -34.09
N VAL A 305 -28.62 -12.25 -34.21
CA VAL A 305 -28.03 -13.05 -33.13
C VAL A 305 -26.51 -12.90 -33.04
N SER A 306 -25.92 -13.24 -31.89
CA SER A 306 -24.47 -13.20 -31.66
C SER A 306 -23.81 -11.82 -31.81
N ASN A 307 -24.59 -10.74 -31.96
CA ASN A 307 -24.04 -9.39 -32.10
C ASN A 307 -23.49 -8.92 -30.74
N ARG A 308 -22.35 -8.21 -30.75
CA ARG A 308 -21.66 -7.74 -29.54
C ARG A 308 -21.48 -6.23 -29.59
N ILE A 309 -22.05 -5.53 -28.61
CA ILE A 309 -21.87 -4.09 -28.42
C ILE A 309 -21.00 -3.92 -27.19
N ILE A 310 -19.75 -3.49 -27.34
CA ILE A 310 -18.76 -3.46 -26.25
C ILE A 310 -17.94 -2.17 -26.29
N TRP A 311 -17.59 -1.64 -25.11
CA TRP A 311 -16.66 -0.51 -24.99
C TRP A 311 -17.01 0.75 -25.83
N ASN A 312 -18.30 1.08 -25.95
CA ASN A 312 -18.76 2.29 -26.64
C ASN A 312 -19.20 3.39 -25.66
N ASN A 313 -19.22 4.63 -26.15
CA ASN A 313 -19.96 5.73 -25.54
C ASN A 313 -21.23 5.97 -26.37
N ILE A 314 -22.40 5.80 -25.76
CA ILE A 314 -23.71 5.87 -26.42
C ILE A 314 -24.55 6.93 -25.70
N GLY A 315 -24.90 7.99 -26.41
CA GLY A 315 -25.62 9.15 -25.85
C GLY A 315 -24.74 10.12 -25.05
N THR A 316 -23.42 9.94 -25.06
CA THR A 316 -22.45 10.83 -24.41
C THR A 316 -21.38 11.28 -25.39
N ASN A 317 -20.64 12.33 -25.02
CA ASN A 317 -19.50 12.81 -25.79
C ASN A 317 -18.32 11.82 -25.79
N GLU A 318 -17.25 12.14 -26.50
CA GLU A 318 -16.08 11.26 -26.62
C GLU A 318 -15.43 10.89 -25.27
N SER A 319 -15.46 11.79 -24.28
CA SER A 319 -14.97 11.48 -22.92
C SER A 319 -15.90 10.55 -22.14
N GLY A 320 -17.18 10.47 -22.53
CA GLY A 320 -18.26 9.79 -21.81
C GLY A 320 -18.83 10.59 -20.64
N GLY A 321 -18.27 11.77 -20.33
CA GLY A 321 -18.68 12.61 -19.20
C GLY A 321 -19.63 13.75 -19.55
N GLY A 322 -19.81 14.07 -20.84
CA GLY A 322 -20.75 15.10 -21.30
C GLY A 322 -21.97 14.48 -21.99
N ALA A 323 -23.16 15.03 -21.76
CA ALA A 323 -24.39 14.60 -22.41
C ALA A 323 -24.36 14.92 -23.92
N LEU A 324 -24.71 13.94 -24.74
CA LEU A 324 -24.90 14.07 -26.19
C LEU A 324 -25.95 13.02 -26.63
N GLY A 325 -27.10 13.03 -25.97
CA GLY A 325 -28.10 11.98 -26.02
C GLY A 325 -28.60 11.67 -27.43
N ASN A 326 -28.90 10.40 -27.71
CA ASN A 326 -29.80 10.08 -28.82
C ASN A 326 -31.25 10.43 -28.41
N SER A 327 -32.13 10.76 -29.35
CA SER A 327 -33.48 11.25 -29.02
C SER A 327 -34.41 10.17 -28.47
N LEU A 328 -34.13 8.88 -28.77
CA LEU A 328 -34.83 7.72 -28.21
C LEU A 328 -33.88 6.94 -27.29
N SER A 329 -33.66 5.64 -27.52
CA SER A 329 -32.90 4.79 -26.61
C SER A 329 -31.42 4.74 -26.97
N GLY A 330 -30.56 4.35 -26.03
CA GLY A 330 -29.16 4.08 -26.37
C GLY A 330 -29.03 2.86 -27.30
N VAL A 331 -29.60 1.73 -26.88
CA VAL A 331 -29.63 0.48 -27.66
C VAL A 331 -31.06 -0.08 -27.65
N ALA A 332 -31.57 -0.51 -28.80
CA ALA A 332 -32.90 -1.07 -28.95
C ALA A 332 -32.89 -2.46 -29.60
N PHE A 333 -33.69 -3.40 -29.07
CA PHE A 333 -33.95 -4.73 -29.61
C PHE A 333 -35.43 -4.89 -29.93
N SER A 334 -35.75 -5.37 -31.13
CA SER A 334 -37.14 -5.47 -31.61
C SER A 334 -37.35 -6.60 -32.60
N GLN A 335 -38.62 -6.89 -32.90
CA GLN A 335 -39.04 -7.86 -33.93
C GLN A 335 -38.42 -9.27 -33.81
N GLY A 336 -38.23 -9.77 -32.58
CA GLY A 336 -37.72 -11.12 -32.33
C GLY A 336 -36.21 -11.23 -32.22
N ALA A 337 -35.48 -10.11 -32.12
CA ALA A 337 -34.01 -10.15 -31.98
C ALA A 337 -33.56 -11.08 -30.85
N GLY A 338 -32.64 -11.99 -31.16
CA GLY A 338 -32.13 -13.03 -30.26
C GLY A 338 -32.95 -14.32 -30.19
N ASP A 339 -34.10 -14.41 -30.89
CA ASP A 339 -34.86 -15.66 -31.01
C ASP A 339 -34.08 -16.73 -31.79
N SER A 340 -33.66 -17.80 -31.10
CA SER A 340 -32.81 -18.84 -31.66
C SER A 340 -33.56 -20.08 -32.12
N ALA A 341 -34.88 -20.02 -32.36
CA ALA A 341 -35.68 -21.19 -32.71
C ALA A 341 -35.12 -22.03 -33.89
N ASP A 342 -34.27 -21.43 -34.73
CA ASP A 342 -33.56 -22.08 -35.85
C ASP A 342 -32.04 -22.33 -35.64
N PHE A 343 -31.43 -21.94 -34.51
CA PHE A 343 -29.96 -21.96 -34.32
C PHE A 343 -29.51 -22.77 -33.08
N ILE A 344 -28.69 -23.80 -33.30
CA ILE A 344 -28.21 -24.74 -32.27
C ILE A 344 -26.88 -24.24 -31.67
N ASN A 345 -26.86 -23.98 -30.35
CA ASN A 345 -25.71 -23.64 -29.49
C ASN A 345 -24.97 -22.29 -29.76
N SER A 346 -25.12 -21.34 -28.80
CA SER A 346 -24.32 -20.11 -28.57
C SER A 346 -24.70 -18.78 -29.26
N THR A 347 -25.94 -18.62 -29.72
CA THR A 347 -26.40 -17.43 -30.46
C THR A 347 -26.99 -16.31 -29.60
N ILE A 348 -26.17 -15.68 -28.75
CA ILE A 348 -26.61 -14.63 -27.80
C ILE A 348 -26.15 -13.25 -28.25
N ASN A 349 -27.06 -12.29 -28.41
CA ASN A 349 -26.66 -10.89 -28.51
C ASN A 349 -26.20 -10.39 -27.14
N ARG A 350 -25.10 -9.63 -27.12
CA ARG A 350 -24.48 -9.13 -25.89
C ARG A 350 -24.28 -7.63 -25.94
N VAL A 351 -24.84 -6.92 -24.97
CA VAL A 351 -24.49 -5.54 -24.67
C VAL A 351 -23.55 -5.56 -23.47
N GLY A 352 -22.27 -5.35 -23.73
CA GLY A 352 -21.18 -5.34 -22.76
C GLY A 352 -20.60 -6.73 -22.44
N LEU A 353 -19.37 -6.70 -21.93
CA LEU A 353 -18.61 -7.85 -21.42
C LEU A 353 -17.81 -7.39 -20.18
N PRO A 354 -17.46 -8.30 -19.25
CA PRO A 354 -16.58 -7.96 -18.14
C PRO A 354 -15.29 -7.27 -18.62
N GLY A 355 -15.03 -6.06 -18.11
CA GLY A 355 -13.91 -5.22 -18.53
C GLY A 355 -14.16 -4.34 -19.76
N PHE A 356 -15.19 -4.64 -20.57
CA PHE A 356 -15.52 -3.95 -21.83
C PHE A 356 -16.99 -3.47 -21.86
N GLY A 357 -17.48 -2.95 -20.74
CA GLY A 357 -18.81 -2.35 -20.64
C GLY A 357 -18.97 -1.07 -21.46
N ASN A 358 -20.19 -0.80 -21.91
CA ASN A 358 -20.52 0.46 -22.58
C ASN A 358 -20.91 1.54 -21.56
N VAL A 359 -20.74 2.80 -21.93
CA VAL A 359 -21.39 3.95 -21.27
C VAL A 359 -22.65 4.28 -22.07
N ILE A 360 -23.84 4.15 -21.46
CA ILE A 360 -25.14 4.31 -22.13
C ILE A 360 -25.98 5.29 -21.32
N SER A 361 -25.91 6.56 -21.68
CA SER A 361 -26.32 7.65 -20.80
C SER A 361 -26.89 8.83 -21.59
N SER A 362 -27.67 9.68 -20.93
CA SER A 362 -28.28 10.90 -21.45
C SER A 362 -29.21 10.74 -22.66
N ASN A 363 -29.67 9.52 -22.96
CA ASN A 363 -30.61 9.29 -24.06
C ASN A 363 -32.03 9.80 -23.69
N GLY A 364 -32.76 10.31 -24.67
CA GLY A 364 -34.11 10.89 -24.50
C GLY A 364 -35.21 9.86 -24.18
N GLY A 365 -34.91 8.56 -24.30
CA GLY A 365 -35.74 7.44 -23.92
C GLY A 365 -35.05 6.55 -22.88
N TYR A 366 -34.95 5.25 -23.17
CA TYR A 366 -34.34 4.26 -22.29
C TYR A 366 -32.83 4.15 -22.52
N GLY A 367 -32.06 3.70 -21.53
CA GLY A 367 -30.68 3.29 -21.80
C GLY A 367 -30.66 2.12 -22.80
N ILE A 368 -31.35 1.04 -22.45
CA ILE A 368 -31.55 -0.12 -23.31
C ILE A 368 -33.03 -0.49 -23.36
N TYR A 369 -33.56 -0.65 -24.56
CA TYR A 369 -34.95 -0.96 -24.83
C TYR A 369 -35.08 -2.34 -25.47
N ILE A 370 -35.77 -3.29 -24.84
CA ILE A 370 -36.07 -4.61 -25.39
C ILE A 370 -37.58 -4.74 -25.51
N SER A 371 -38.11 -4.89 -26.73
CA SER A 371 -39.54 -5.00 -26.95
C SER A 371 -39.93 -5.98 -28.04
N ASP A 372 -41.25 -6.11 -28.20
CA ASP A 372 -41.94 -6.95 -29.18
C ASP A 372 -41.90 -8.45 -28.84
N THR A 373 -42.85 -9.17 -29.42
CA THR A 373 -43.01 -10.60 -29.23
C THR A 373 -41.77 -11.35 -29.74
N ASN A 374 -41.33 -12.34 -28.97
CA ASN A 374 -40.22 -13.25 -29.26
C ASN A 374 -38.82 -12.65 -29.15
N THR A 375 -38.67 -11.37 -28.80
CA THR A 375 -37.36 -10.79 -28.52
C THR A 375 -36.80 -11.41 -27.23
N SER A 376 -35.77 -12.25 -27.37
CA SER A 376 -35.35 -13.19 -26.34
C SER A 376 -33.86 -13.52 -26.37
N ASN A 377 -33.33 -14.16 -25.32
CA ASN A 377 -31.92 -14.58 -25.24
C ASN A 377 -30.88 -13.46 -25.42
N ASN A 378 -31.24 -12.21 -25.07
CA ASN A 378 -30.32 -11.09 -25.09
C ASN A 378 -29.69 -10.90 -23.70
N VAL A 379 -28.37 -10.66 -23.65
CA VAL A 379 -27.62 -10.46 -22.40
C VAL A 379 -27.08 -9.04 -22.34
N ILE A 380 -27.42 -8.32 -21.27
CA ILE A 380 -26.93 -6.98 -20.96
C ILE A 380 -26.06 -7.09 -19.72
N GLN A 381 -24.76 -6.85 -19.81
CA GLN A 381 -23.85 -7.04 -18.67
C GLN A 381 -22.71 -6.01 -18.66
N SER A 382 -22.21 -5.73 -17.46
CA SER A 382 -21.04 -4.87 -17.23
C SER A 382 -21.15 -3.42 -17.71
N ASN A 383 -22.33 -2.94 -18.12
CA ASN A 383 -22.50 -1.58 -18.64
C ASN A 383 -22.60 -0.55 -17.51
N LEU A 384 -22.26 0.69 -17.85
CA LEU A 384 -22.49 1.90 -17.06
C LEU A 384 -23.68 2.64 -17.69
N ILE A 385 -24.83 2.64 -17.03
CA ILE A 385 -26.09 3.13 -17.59
C ILE A 385 -26.61 4.31 -16.76
N GLY A 386 -26.79 5.46 -17.40
CA GLY A 386 -27.23 6.72 -16.78
C GLY A 386 -26.12 7.45 -16.01
N THR A 387 -24.86 7.06 -16.18
CA THR A 387 -23.71 7.66 -15.49
C THR A 387 -22.52 7.86 -16.44
N ASN A 388 -21.55 8.66 -16.02
CA ASN A 388 -20.23 8.76 -16.65
C ASN A 388 -19.37 7.48 -16.50
N PRO A 389 -18.20 7.37 -17.17
CA PRO A 389 -17.25 6.25 -17.01
C PRO A 389 -16.80 5.98 -15.56
N GLY A 390 -16.86 6.99 -14.68
CA GLY A 390 -16.51 6.86 -13.26
C GLY A 390 -17.62 6.28 -12.38
N GLY A 391 -18.82 6.09 -12.91
CA GLY A 391 -19.97 5.59 -12.15
C GLY A 391 -20.44 6.54 -11.05
N ASN A 392 -20.22 7.86 -11.19
CA ASN A 392 -20.38 8.84 -10.12
C ASN A 392 -20.99 10.19 -10.53
N SER A 393 -21.29 10.40 -11.82
CA SER A 393 -21.91 11.64 -12.30
C SER A 393 -23.24 11.33 -12.94
N ASP A 394 -24.24 12.14 -12.61
CA ASP A 394 -25.58 12.06 -13.18
C ASP A 394 -25.55 12.39 -14.67
N LEU A 395 -25.80 11.37 -15.47
CA LEU A 395 -26.06 11.44 -16.90
C LEU A 395 -27.25 10.55 -17.22
N GLY A 396 -28.30 10.62 -16.39
CA GLY A 396 -29.49 9.80 -16.48
C GLY A 396 -30.07 9.69 -17.88
N ASN A 397 -30.58 8.53 -18.26
CA ASN A 397 -31.50 8.43 -19.39
C ASN A 397 -32.87 8.94 -18.92
N ALA A 398 -33.64 9.55 -19.83
CA ALA A 398 -34.90 10.22 -19.47
C ALA A 398 -36.00 9.25 -18.97
N LEU A 399 -35.90 7.96 -19.31
CA LEU A 399 -36.77 6.88 -18.82
C LEU A 399 -35.95 5.85 -18.01
N ALA A 400 -36.34 4.57 -18.02
CA ALA A 400 -35.61 3.53 -17.30
C ALA A 400 -34.22 3.27 -17.92
N GLY A 401 -33.26 2.86 -17.09
CA GLY A 401 -31.95 2.40 -17.56
C GLY A 401 -32.07 1.20 -18.51
N ILE A 402 -32.89 0.22 -18.14
CA ILE A 402 -33.23 -0.93 -19.00
C ILE A 402 -34.74 -1.15 -18.98
N TYR A 403 -35.33 -1.37 -20.15
CA TYR A 403 -36.76 -1.66 -20.31
C TYR A 403 -37.01 -2.99 -21.00
N PHE A 404 -37.93 -3.77 -20.44
CA PHE A 404 -38.47 -5.01 -21.00
C PHE A 404 -39.97 -4.83 -21.31
N GLY A 405 -40.31 -4.91 -22.60
CA GLY A 405 -41.66 -4.67 -23.10
C GLY A 405 -42.48 -5.94 -23.35
N ASN A 406 -43.61 -5.74 -24.04
CA ASN A 406 -44.57 -6.79 -24.37
C ASN A 406 -43.98 -7.95 -25.16
N GLY A 407 -44.13 -9.17 -24.61
CA GLY A 407 -43.81 -10.43 -25.29
C GLY A 407 -42.33 -10.83 -25.27
N THR A 408 -41.50 -10.13 -24.50
CA THR A 408 -40.08 -10.47 -24.30
C THR A 408 -39.93 -11.64 -23.32
N TYR A 409 -38.92 -12.49 -23.51
CA TYR A 409 -38.65 -13.58 -22.56
C TYR A 409 -37.21 -14.07 -22.60
N ASP A 410 -36.76 -14.78 -21.56
CA ASP A 410 -35.42 -15.40 -21.50
C ASP A 410 -34.26 -14.39 -21.74
N ASN A 411 -34.47 -13.12 -21.41
CA ASN A 411 -33.41 -12.10 -21.46
C ASN A 411 -32.73 -11.97 -20.10
N GLN A 412 -31.51 -11.44 -20.09
CA GLN A 412 -30.72 -11.31 -18.87
C GLN A 412 -30.12 -9.91 -18.75
N ALA A 413 -30.40 -9.24 -17.62
CA ALA A 413 -29.68 -8.05 -17.20
C ALA A 413 -28.76 -8.38 -16.03
N GLY A 414 -27.46 -8.21 -16.23
CA GLY A 414 -26.38 -8.53 -15.29
C GLY A 414 -25.99 -10.01 -15.35
N GLY A 415 -25.24 -10.52 -14.37
CA GLY A 415 -24.75 -11.89 -14.38
C GLY A 415 -24.10 -12.35 -13.08
N THR A 416 -23.78 -13.65 -13.00
CA THR A 416 -23.26 -14.29 -11.79
C THR A 416 -21.73 -14.43 -11.75
N GLY A 417 -21.03 -14.01 -12.79
CA GLY A 417 -19.59 -13.84 -12.81
C GLY A 417 -19.15 -12.53 -12.16
N THR A 418 -17.86 -12.43 -11.84
CA THR A 418 -17.25 -11.19 -11.33
C THR A 418 -17.30 -10.13 -12.42
N GLY A 419 -17.87 -8.96 -12.10
CA GLY A 419 -17.94 -7.83 -13.02
C GLY A 419 -19.02 -7.93 -14.10
N GLU A 420 -19.90 -8.94 -14.08
CA GLU A 420 -21.02 -9.07 -15.03
C GLU A 420 -22.22 -8.19 -14.69
N GLY A 421 -22.36 -7.75 -13.43
CA GLY A 421 -23.42 -6.82 -13.04
C GLY A 421 -23.30 -5.47 -13.74
N ASN A 422 -24.43 -4.92 -14.23
CA ASN A 422 -24.46 -3.54 -14.73
C ASN A 422 -24.45 -2.56 -13.55
N LEU A 423 -23.91 -1.36 -13.76
CA LEU A 423 -24.12 -0.21 -12.89
C LEU A 423 -25.22 0.66 -13.53
N ILE A 424 -26.36 0.80 -12.86
CA ILE A 424 -27.53 1.53 -13.34
C ILE A 424 -27.88 2.62 -12.33
N ALA A 425 -27.67 3.88 -12.68
CA ALA A 425 -27.87 4.99 -11.77
C ALA A 425 -28.42 6.22 -12.48
N PHE A 426 -29.09 7.09 -11.73
CA PHE A 426 -29.59 8.40 -12.18
C PHE A 426 -30.63 8.37 -13.31
N ASN A 427 -31.19 7.20 -13.63
CA ASN A 427 -32.28 7.10 -14.60
C ASN A 427 -33.62 7.36 -13.90
N ALA A 428 -34.71 7.53 -14.66
CA ALA A 428 -36.04 7.64 -14.06
C ALA A 428 -36.42 6.40 -13.23
N LEU A 429 -36.01 5.22 -13.71
CA LEU A 429 -36.11 3.92 -13.04
C LEU A 429 -34.86 3.10 -13.36
N GLY A 430 -34.46 2.14 -12.51
CA GLY A 430 -33.33 1.26 -12.83
C GLY A 430 -33.66 0.30 -13.98
N ILE A 431 -34.49 -0.70 -13.69
CA ILE A 431 -35.04 -1.65 -14.65
C ILE A 431 -36.56 -1.58 -14.58
N LYS A 432 -37.23 -1.51 -15.73
CA LYS A 432 -38.68 -1.59 -15.84
C LYS A 432 -39.10 -2.78 -16.70
N ALA A 433 -40.07 -3.57 -16.25
CA ALA A 433 -40.68 -4.62 -17.05
C ALA A 433 -42.20 -4.45 -17.11
N ASP A 434 -42.73 -4.07 -18.28
CA ASP A 434 -44.17 -3.90 -18.48
C ASP A 434 -44.88 -5.21 -18.86
N ALA A 435 -44.11 -6.21 -19.32
CA ALA A 435 -44.57 -7.55 -19.66
C ALA A 435 -43.38 -8.49 -19.85
N GLY A 436 -43.66 -9.75 -20.22
CA GLY A 436 -42.64 -10.74 -20.50
C GLY A 436 -42.23 -11.55 -19.27
N ILE A 437 -41.74 -12.76 -19.47
CA ILE A 437 -41.43 -13.71 -18.39
C ILE A 437 -40.02 -14.26 -18.56
N ARG A 438 -39.47 -14.82 -17.49
CA ARG A 438 -38.13 -15.44 -17.50
C ARG A 438 -37.01 -14.44 -17.79
N ASN A 439 -37.21 -13.17 -17.45
CA ASN A 439 -36.19 -12.14 -17.60
C ASN A 439 -35.38 -12.02 -16.29
N ALA A 440 -34.13 -12.45 -16.33
CA ALA A 440 -33.29 -12.56 -15.14
C ALA A 440 -32.54 -11.26 -14.84
N PHE A 441 -32.70 -10.70 -13.63
CA PHE A 441 -32.01 -9.47 -13.20
C PHE A 441 -30.99 -9.82 -12.10
N ARG A 442 -29.73 -9.97 -12.48
CA ARG A 442 -28.71 -10.60 -11.64
C ARG A 442 -27.56 -9.65 -11.32
N ARG A 443 -27.31 -9.42 -10.03
CA ARG A 443 -26.17 -8.62 -9.51
C ARG A 443 -26.00 -7.23 -10.12
N ASN A 444 -27.06 -6.63 -10.64
CA ASN A 444 -27.02 -5.24 -11.08
C ASN A 444 -26.87 -4.33 -9.86
N ARG A 445 -25.93 -3.41 -9.95
CA ARG A 445 -25.73 -2.33 -8.98
C ARG A 445 -26.64 -1.18 -9.37
N MET A 446 -27.68 -0.96 -8.59
CA MET A 446 -28.67 0.11 -8.83
C MET A 446 -28.64 1.10 -7.68
N PHE A 447 -28.50 2.40 -7.97
CA PHE A 447 -28.55 3.44 -6.97
C PHE A 447 -28.86 4.82 -7.57
N SER A 448 -29.47 5.70 -6.79
CA SER A 448 -29.75 7.10 -7.15
C SER A 448 -30.56 7.24 -8.44
N ASN A 449 -31.42 6.27 -8.78
CA ASN A 449 -32.47 6.49 -9.78
C ASN A 449 -33.59 7.34 -9.15
N ASP A 450 -34.35 8.07 -9.96
CA ASP A 450 -35.41 8.96 -9.46
C ASP A 450 -36.59 8.19 -8.85
N GLY A 451 -36.78 6.94 -9.27
CA GLY A 451 -37.76 6.00 -8.73
C GLY A 451 -37.15 4.63 -8.40
N MET A 452 -37.99 3.59 -8.45
CA MET A 452 -37.61 2.24 -8.05
C MET A 452 -36.45 1.65 -8.87
N GLY A 453 -35.61 0.85 -8.19
CA GLY A 453 -34.52 0.14 -8.85
C GLY A 453 -35.03 -0.91 -9.84
N ILE A 454 -36.06 -1.68 -9.48
CA ILE A 454 -36.75 -2.62 -10.37
C ILE A 454 -38.24 -2.37 -10.19
N ASP A 455 -38.95 -2.13 -11.29
CA ASP A 455 -40.42 -1.91 -11.34
C ASP A 455 -41.04 -2.95 -12.28
N LEU A 456 -41.84 -3.87 -11.74
CA LEU A 456 -42.62 -4.85 -12.48
C LEU A 456 -44.06 -4.35 -12.59
N ALA A 457 -44.57 -4.15 -13.81
CA ALA A 457 -45.90 -3.58 -13.99
C ALA A 457 -47.01 -4.44 -13.33
N PRO A 458 -48.08 -3.80 -12.78
CA PRO A 458 -48.37 -2.37 -12.85
C PRO A 458 -47.47 -1.52 -11.93
N ALA A 459 -47.20 -0.27 -12.33
CA ALA A 459 -46.24 0.61 -11.66
C ALA A 459 -46.41 0.67 -10.13
N GLY A 460 -45.29 0.52 -9.42
CA GLY A 460 -45.22 0.45 -7.98
C GLY A 460 -44.97 -0.97 -7.47
N VAL A 461 -44.85 -1.09 -6.15
CA VAL A 461 -44.38 -2.34 -5.54
C VAL A 461 -45.38 -3.48 -5.71
N THR A 462 -44.95 -4.58 -6.32
CA THR A 462 -45.74 -5.81 -6.46
C THR A 462 -45.96 -6.46 -5.10
N PRO A 463 -47.20 -6.77 -4.69
CA PRO A 463 -47.48 -7.45 -3.43
C PRO A 463 -46.84 -8.84 -3.35
N ASN A 464 -46.51 -9.30 -2.13
CA ASN A 464 -46.13 -10.68 -1.89
C ASN A 464 -47.38 -11.54 -1.61
N ASP A 465 -47.77 -12.42 -2.54
CA ASP A 465 -48.96 -13.27 -2.43
C ASP A 465 -48.66 -14.73 -2.02
N ALA A 466 -49.59 -15.37 -1.30
CA ALA A 466 -49.34 -16.70 -0.74
C ALA A 466 -49.26 -17.80 -1.81
N GLY A 467 -48.08 -18.39 -1.98
CA GLY A 467 -47.82 -19.52 -2.88
C GLY A 467 -47.61 -19.16 -4.35
N ASP A 468 -47.46 -17.86 -4.67
CA ASP A 468 -47.14 -17.25 -5.99
C ASP A 468 -47.74 -18.02 -7.19
N GLY A 469 -48.92 -17.56 -7.60
CA GLY A 469 -49.66 -18.05 -8.78
C GLY A 469 -50.03 -16.92 -9.74
N ASP A 470 -49.33 -15.79 -9.64
CA ASP A 470 -49.61 -14.58 -10.40
C ASP A 470 -49.08 -14.67 -11.82
N SER A 471 -49.70 -13.89 -12.70
CA SER A 471 -49.32 -13.78 -14.11
C SER A 471 -49.00 -12.33 -14.43
N GLY A 472 -47.90 -12.11 -15.13
CA GLY A 472 -47.45 -10.76 -15.45
C GLY A 472 -45.96 -10.73 -15.77
N PRO A 473 -45.34 -9.53 -15.80
CA PRO A 473 -43.90 -9.37 -15.91
C PRO A 473 -43.18 -10.23 -14.87
N ASN A 474 -42.32 -11.16 -15.31
CA ASN A 474 -41.65 -12.12 -14.44
C ASN A 474 -42.58 -12.86 -13.47
N ASN A 475 -43.81 -13.16 -13.89
CA ASN A 475 -44.86 -13.75 -13.05
C ASN A 475 -45.11 -12.99 -11.73
N LEU A 476 -44.76 -11.70 -11.67
CA LEU A 476 -44.82 -10.87 -10.46
C LEU A 476 -44.14 -11.54 -9.27
N GLN A 477 -42.99 -12.17 -9.52
CA GLN A 477 -42.25 -12.95 -8.52
C GLN A 477 -42.16 -12.24 -7.16
N ASN A 478 -42.66 -12.90 -6.11
CA ASN A 478 -42.49 -12.43 -4.74
C ASN A 478 -41.02 -12.19 -4.36
N PHE A 479 -40.75 -11.10 -3.64
CA PHE A 479 -39.42 -10.77 -3.11
C PHE A 479 -39.19 -11.31 -1.68
N PRO A 480 -37.94 -11.47 -1.23
CA PRO A 480 -37.64 -11.92 0.13
C PRO A 480 -38.04 -10.91 1.20
N VAL A 481 -38.49 -11.37 2.36
CA VAL A 481 -38.70 -10.51 3.53
C VAL A 481 -37.51 -10.64 4.48
N ILE A 482 -36.71 -9.58 4.59
CA ILE A 482 -35.54 -9.55 5.49
C ILE A 482 -35.98 -9.16 6.89
N THR A 483 -35.82 -10.06 7.85
CA THR A 483 -36.20 -9.82 9.25
C THR A 483 -35.04 -9.31 10.09
N TYR A 484 -33.80 -9.65 9.72
CA TYR A 484 -32.59 -9.31 10.48
C TYR A 484 -31.36 -9.09 9.60
N VAL A 485 -30.57 -8.08 9.98
CA VAL A 485 -29.27 -7.75 9.40
C VAL A 485 -28.31 -7.37 10.52
N ASN A 486 -27.21 -8.11 10.66
CA ASN A 486 -26.10 -7.78 11.53
C ASN A 486 -24.82 -7.58 10.72
N ALA A 487 -24.33 -6.36 10.68
CA ALA A 487 -23.12 -6.03 9.93
C ALA A 487 -21.95 -5.78 10.89
N GLN A 488 -20.94 -6.62 10.78
CA GLN A 488 -19.66 -6.52 11.49
C GLN A 488 -18.61 -5.88 10.57
N ALA A 489 -17.36 -5.75 11.05
CA ALA A 489 -16.29 -5.11 10.29
C ALA A 489 -16.04 -5.77 8.92
N SER A 490 -16.07 -7.10 8.85
CA SER A 490 -15.73 -7.90 7.66
C SER A 490 -16.75 -8.97 7.31
N SER A 491 -17.96 -8.90 7.88
CA SER A 491 -19.02 -9.87 7.62
C SER A 491 -20.41 -9.25 7.80
N VAL A 492 -21.39 -9.81 7.10
CA VAL A 492 -22.81 -9.49 7.30
C VAL A 492 -23.60 -10.78 7.51
N SER A 493 -24.39 -10.81 8.57
CA SER A 493 -25.31 -11.91 8.88
C SER A 493 -26.75 -11.49 8.61
N LEU A 494 -27.51 -12.34 7.92
CA LEU A 494 -28.85 -12.06 7.44
C LEU A 494 -29.83 -13.16 7.87
N SER A 495 -31.07 -12.79 8.14
CA SER A 495 -32.16 -13.75 8.32
C SER A 495 -33.47 -13.20 7.78
N GLY A 496 -34.37 -14.09 7.39
CA GLY A 496 -35.61 -13.73 6.74
C GLY A 496 -36.37 -14.94 6.20
N THR A 497 -37.37 -14.62 5.39
CA THR A 497 -38.28 -15.61 4.79
C THR A 497 -38.55 -15.29 3.33
N LEU A 498 -38.95 -16.30 2.57
CA LEU A 498 -39.59 -16.14 1.27
C LEU A 498 -40.87 -16.98 1.29
N ASN A 499 -41.97 -16.44 0.77
CA ASN A 499 -43.12 -17.23 0.37
C ASN A 499 -43.26 -17.06 -1.15
N SER A 500 -43.26 -18.16 -1.90
CA SER A 500 -43.34 -18.17 -3.36
C SER A 500 -43.82 -19.56 -3.86
N THR A 501 -43.69 -19.86 -5.15
CA THR A 501 -44.19 -21.07 -5.80
C THR A 501 -43.71 -22.33 -5.05
N PRO A 502 -44.62 -23.23 -4.60
CA PRO A 502 -44.29 -24.38 -3.79
C PRO A 502 -43.30 -25.37 -4.42
N ASN A 503 -42.44 -25.95 -3.58
CA ASN A 503 -41.47 -27.00 -3.94
C ASN A 503 -40.47 -26.58 -5.05
N GLN A 504 -40.20 -25.28 -5.16
CA GLN A 504 -39.25 -24.71 -6.12
C GLN A 504 -38.04 -24.08 -5.42
N ALA A 505 -36.91 -24.08 -6.11
CA ALA A 505 -35.69 -23.41 -5.70
C ALA A 505 -35.68 -21.93 -6.16
N PHE A 506 -35.24 -21.03 -5.29
CA PHE A 506 -35.09 -19.61 -5.59
C PHE A 506 -33.69 -19.15 -5.22
N THR A 507 -33.07 -18.37 -6.11
CA THR A 507 -31.83 -17.67 -5.80
C THR A 507 -32.17 -16.32 -5.19
N LEU A 508 -31.72 -16.08 -3.97
CA LEU A 508 -31.85 -14.79 -3.29
C LEU A 508 -30.55 -14.03 -3.43
N GLU A 509 -30.60 -12.78 -3.90
CA GLU A 509 -29.44 -11.89 -3.99
C GLU A 509 -29.62 -10.71 -3.04
N PHE A 510 -28.60 -10.39 -2.24
CA PHE A 510 -28.67 -9.36 -1.21
C PHE A 510 -27.76 -8.19 -1.54
N PHE A 511 -28.25 -6.98 -1.30
CA PHE A 511 -27.58 -5.75 -1.68
C PHE A 511 -27.57 -4.74 -0.53
N GLY A 512 -26.42 -4.13 -0.28
CA GLY A 512 -26.25 -3.01 0.65
C GLY A 512 -26.54 -1.67 -0.02
N ASN A 513 -27.06 -0.72 0.75
CA ASN A 513 -27.52 0.59 0.28
C ASN A 513 -27.17 1.70 1.27
N ASP A 514 -26.87 2.88 0.73
CA ASP A 514 -26.55 4.07 1.52
C ASP A 514 -27.79 4.74 2.11
N GLY A 515 -28.90 4.71 1.36
CA GLY A 515 -30.18 5.29 1.73
C GLY A 515 -31.33 4.33 1.49
N VAL A 516 -32.52 4.75 1.91
CA VAL A 516 -33.78 4.08 1.58
C VAL A 516 -34.41 4.83 0.42
N ASP A 517 -34.88 4.09 -0.57
CA ASP A 517 -35.71 4.64 -1.64
C ASP A 517 -36.99 5.28 -1.08
N SER A 518 -37.56 6.25 -1.80
CA SER A 518 -38.78 6.95 -1.39
C SER A 518 -39.98 6.02 -1.12
N THR A 519 -40.06 4.86 -1.78
CA THR A 519 -41.12 3.87 -1.58
C THR A 519 -40.88 2.97 -0.36
N GLY A 520 -39.67 2.97 0.20
CA GLY A 520 -39.22 2.01 1.21
C GLY A 520 -38.68 0.69 0.62
N TYR A 521 -39.02 0.39 -0.62
CA TYR A 521 -38.54 -0.76 -1.38
C TYR A 521 -37.33 -0.27 -2.17
N GLY A 522 -36.15 -0.63 -1.66
CA GLY A 522 -34.93 0.07 -2.00
C GLY A 522 -34.36 -0.28 -3.36
N GLU A 523 -33.21 0.32 -3.67
CA GLU A 523 -32.37 -0.11 -4.78
C GLU A 523 -31.37 -1.18 -4.29
N GLY A 524 -30.31 -1.45 -5.05
CA GLY A 524 -29.30 -2.44 -4.68
C GLY A 524 -27.91 -1.99 -5.10
N ARG A 525 -27.24 -1.16 -4.28
CA ARG A 525 -25.96 -0.55 -4.66
C ARG A 525 -24.78 -1.51 -4.57
N TYR A 526 -24.69 -2.31 -3.52
CA TYR A 526 -23.50 -3.12 -3.24
C TYR A 526 -23.88 -4.58 -3.11
N PHE A 527 -23.47 -5.42 -4.05
CA PHE A 527 -23.72 -6.85 -3.94
C PHE A 527 -23.02 -7.44 -2.70
N LEU A 528 -23.79 -8.05 -1.79
CA LEU A 528 -23.30 -8.64 -0.55
C LEU A 528 -23.06 -10.14 -0.69
N GLY A 529 -23.93 -10.81 -1.44
CA GLY A 529 -23.89 -12.25 -1.63
C GLY A 529 -25.21 -12.80 -2.14
N ALA A 530 -25.21 -14.10 -2.43
CA ALA A 530 -26.39 -14.83 -2.87
C ALA A 530 -26.51 -16.17 -2.16
N THR A 531 -27.74 -16.67 -2.02
CA THR A 531 -28.01 -18.03 -1.55
C THR A 531 -29.14 -18.65 -2.35
N THR A 532 -29.28 -19.98 -2.29
CA THR A 532 -30.44 -20.68 -2.84
C THR A 532 -31.28 -21.22 -1.70
N VAL A 533 -32.58 -20.94 -1.73
CA VAL A 533 -33.57 -21.47 -0.78
C VAL A 533 -34.57 -22.36 -1.52
N ASN A 534 -35.07 -23.39 -0.84
CA ASN A 534 -36.14 -24.23 -1.36
C ASN A 534 -37.41 -23.97 -0.57
N THR A 535 -38.49 -23.65 -1.27
CA THR A 535 -39.83 -23.53 -0.68
C THR A 535 -40.40 -24.91 -0.37
N ASN A 536 -41.19 -25.00 0.70
CA ASN A 536 -41.92 -26.22 1.03
C ASN A 536 -43.24 -26.35 0.25
N ALA A 537 -44.05 -27.37 0.55
CA ALA A 537 -45.35 -27.58 -0.09
C ALA A 537 -46.37 -26.46 0.12
N ALA A 538 -46.14 -25.56 1.08
CA ALA A 538 -46.94 -24.37 1.32
C ALA A 538 -46.28 -23.08 0.77
N GLY A 539 -45.23 -23.21 -0.05
CA GLY A 539 -44.51 -22.08 -0.65
C GLY A 539 -43.51 -21.39 0.27
N ASN A 540 -43.34 -21.85 1.52
CA ASN A 540 -42.51 -21.16 2.51
C ASN A 540 -41.06 -21.63 2.49
N ALA A 541 -40.13 -20.69 2.54
CA ALA A 541 -38.71 -20.90 2.81
C ALA A 541 -38.23 -19.96 3.91
N THR A 542 -37.29 -20.43 4.73
CA THR A 542 -36.63 -19.63 5.77
C THR A 542 -35.13 -19.67 5.58
N PHE A 543 -34.46 -18.55 5.82
CA PHE A 543 -33.02 -18.47 5.85
C PHE A 543 -32.60 -17.79 7.15
N THR A 544 -31.73 -18.45 7.91
CA THR A 544 -31.36 -18.02 9.26
C THR A 544 -29.84 -18.02 9.37
N GLY A 545 -29.28 -16.93 9.89
CA GLY A 545 -27.83 -16.81 10.12
C GLY A 545 -26.97 -16.92 8.86
N LEU A 546 -27.49 -16.59 7.67
CA LEU A 546 -26.70 -16.53 6.44
C LEU A 546 -25.57 -15.54 6.65
N ASN A 547 -24.33 -15.90 6.29
CA ASN A 547 -23.17 -15.06 6.54
C ASN A 547 -22.39 -14.85 5.25
N PHE A 548 -22.13 -13.59 4.90
CA PHE A 548 -21.30 -13.22 3.76
C PHE A 548 -20.06 -12.44 4.24
N THR A 549 -18.90 -12.81 3.72
CA THR A 549 -17.64 -12.11 3.99
C THR A 549 -17.52 -10.88 3.11
N VAL A 550 -17.99 -9.74 3.61
CA VAL A 550 -17.96 -8.44 2.94
C VAL A 550 -17.64 -7.34 3.94
N ALA A 551 -16.93 -6.30 3.49
CA ALA A 551 -16.62 -5.15 4.34
C ALA A 551 -17.91 -4.40 4.74
N ARG A 552 -17.95 -3.85 5.96
CA ARG A 552 -19.11 -3.04 6.43
C ARG A 552 -19.44 -1.89 5.47
N SER A 553 -18.45 -1.31 4.81
CA SER A 553 -18.65 -0.25 3.81
C SER A 553 -19.55 -0.67 2.65
N ASN A 554 -19.58 -1.96 2.31
CA ASN A 554 -20.44 -2.50 1.25
C ASN A 554 -21.86 -2.76 1.75
N VAL A 555 -22.07 -2.97 3.06
CA VAL A 555 -23.43 -3.03 3.61
C VAL A 555 -24.02 -1.62 3.72
N SER A 556 -23.18 -0.66 4.11
CA SER A 556 -23.59 0.70 4.43
C SER A 556 -24.70 0.69 5.50
N SER A 557 -25.87 1.26 5.21
CA SER A 557 -26.94 1.50 6.20
C SER A 557 -28.14 0.55 6.06
N TRP A 558 -28.42 0.05 4.86
CA TRP A 558 -29.63 -0.71 4.56
C TRP A 558 -29.34 -1.91 3.68
N VAL A 559 -30.14 -2.97 3.80
CA VAL A 559 -30.07 -4.16 2.94
C VAL A 559 -31.42 -4.41 2.28
N THR A 560 -31.39 -4.66 0.98
CA THR A 560 -32.51 -5.15 0.17
C THR A 560 -32.14 -6.49 -0.43
N ALA A 561 -33.12 -7.19 -1.00
CA ALA A 561 -32.89 -8.44 -1.70
C ALA A 561 -33.85 -8.63 -2.87
N THR A 562 -33.43 -9.41 -3.86
CA THR A 562 -34.29 -9.94 -4.92
C THR A 562 -34.39 -11.45 -4.80
N ALA A 563 -35.43 -12.04 -5.39
CA ALA A 563 -35.58 -13.48 -5.60
C ALA A 563 -35.69 -13.77 -7.09
N THR A 564 -34.92 -14.75 -7.58
CA THR A 564 -35.01 -15.26 -8.94
C THR A 564 -35.39 -16.74 -8.92
N ASP A 565 -36.47 -17.12 -9.61
CA ASP A 565 -36.88 -18.52 -9.75
C ASP A 565 -35.94 -19.31 -10.70
N VAL A 566 -36.14 -20.62 -10.81
CA VAL A 566 -35.33 -21.47 -11.70
C VAL A 566 -35.49 -21.17 -13.19
N ASN A 567 -36.56 -20.47 -13.57
CA ASN A 567 -36.86 -20.11 -14.95
C ASN A 567 -36.31 -18.72 -15.30
N GLY A 568 -35.76 -17.97 -14.33
CA GLY A 568 -35.22 -16.62 -14.54
C GLY A 568 -36.17 -15.48 -14.18
N ASN A 569 -37.39 -15.74 -13.70
CA ASN A 569 -38.28 -14.69 -13.22
C ASN A 569 -37.69 -14.03 -11.98
N THR A 570 -37.36 -12.73 -12.05
CA THR A 570 -36.77 -11.98 -10.93
C THR A 570 -37.75 -10.98 -10.37
N SER A 571 -37.87 -10.96 -9.04
CA SER A 571 -38.67 -10.01 -8.28
C SER A 571 -38.13 -8.59 -8.33
N GLU A 572 -38.95 -7.63 -7.91
CA GLU A 572 -38.47 -6.33 -7.45
C GLU A 572 -37.57 -6.46 -6.21
N PHE A 573 -36.97 -5.35 -5.78
CA PHE A 573 -36.24 -5.31 -4.52
C PHE A 573 -37.20 -5.36 -3.33
N SER A 574 -36.80 -6.08 -2.29
CA SER A 574 -37.53 -6.13 -1.03
C SER A 574 -37.50 -4.81 -0.24
N LEU A 575 -38.40 -4.72 0.74
CA LEU A 575 -38.40 -3.63 1.71
C LEU A 575 -37.03 -3.50 2.39
N ALA A 576 -36.46 -2.30 2.37
CA ALA A 576 -35.14 -2.03 2.90
C ALA A 576 -35.07 -2.29 4.41
N LYS A 577 -34.17 -3.17 4.83
CA LYS A 577 -33.94 -3.48 6.24
C LYS A 577 -32.66 -2.81 6.73
N ASN A 578 -32.78 -2.01 7.79
CA ASN A 578 -31.61 -1.36 8.39
C ASN A 578 -30.59 -2.38 8.91
N ALA A 579 -29.32 -2.12 8.67
CA ALA A 579 -28.21 -2.91 9.21
C ALA A 579 -27.88 -2.48 10.64
N CYS A 580 -28.28 -3.29 11.64
CA CYS A 580 -27.79 -3.11 13.01
C CYS A 580 -26.33 -3.59 13.08
N GLY A 581 -25.43 -2.74 13.58
CA GLY A 581 -24.05 -3.12 13.86
C GLY A 581 -23.81 -3.37 15.35
N ASN A 582 -22.63 -3.87 15.71
CA ASN A 582 -22.18 -3.81 17.10
C ASN A 582 -22.09 -2.34 17.55
N MET A 583 -22.59 -2.05 18.76
CA MET A 583 -22.39 -0.74 19.38
C MET A 583 -20.91 -0.53 19.68
N LEU A 584 -20.38 0.62 19.29
CA LEU A 584 -19.02 1.05 19.61
C LEU A 584 -19.06 2.15 20.67
N PHE A 585 -17.95 2.33 21.39
CA PHE A 585 -17.81 3.38 22.38
C PHE A 585 -16.70 4.35 21.98
N SER A 586 -16.93 5.64 22.19
CA SER A 586 -15.90 6.67 22.09
C SER A 586 -15.88 7.50 23.38
N PRO A 587 -14.78 7.45 24.16
CA PRO A 587 -13.63 6.53 24.03
C PRO A 587 -14.03 5.05 24.25
N THR A 588 -13.10 4.09 24.06
CA THR A 588 -13.35 2.64 24.23
C THR A 588 -13.37 2.18 25.69
N ASP A 589 -12.64 2.89 26.55
CA ASP A 589 -12.56 2.75 28.01
C ASP A 589 -12.20 4.10 28.65
N ILE A 590 -12.34 4.22 29.99
CA ILE A 590 -11.93 5.41 30.76
C ILE A 590 -11.21 5.00 32.06
N LEU A 591 -10.15 5.75 32.39
CA LEU A 591 -9.59 5.82 33.74
C LEU A 591 -10.25 6.97 34.52
N ALA A 592 -11.08 6.66 35.52
CA ALA A 592 -11.83 7.64 36.29
C ALA A 592 -10.98 8.34 37.38
N PRO A 593 -11.27 9.62 37.70
CA PRO A 593 -10.55 10.37 38.73
C PRO A 593 -10.65 9.74 40.13
N LEU A 594 -9.57 9.86 40.92
CA LEU A 594 -9.46 9.30 42.28
C LEU A 594 -10.51 9.84 43.26
N GLY A 595 -10.77 11.15 43.20
CA GLY A 595 -11.77 11.83 44.04
C GLY A 595 -13.22 11.55 43.65
N GLY A 596 -13.44 10.71 42.64
CA GLY A 596 -14.74 10.58 42.00
C GLY A 596 -15.08 11.82 41.16
N GLY A 597 -16.27 11.81 40.57
CA GLY A 597 -16.76 12.90 39.72
C GLY A 597 -17.57 12.42 38.52
N PRO A 598 -18.12 13.35 37.72
CA PRO A 598 -18.86 13.02 36.51
C PRO A 598 -17.93 12.54 35.39
N GLY A 599 -18.46 11.67 34.53
CA GLY A 599 -17.84 11.22 33.30
C GLY A 599 -18.90 10.95 32.22
N ASN A 600 -18.48 10.86 30.97
CA ASN A 600 -19.35 10.45 29.88
C ASN A 600 -18.59 9.66 28.82
N PHE A 601 -19.33 8.89 28.03
CA PHE A 601 -18.86 8.31 26.78
C PHE A 601 -19.98 8.31 25.75
N THR A 602 -19.63 8.25 24.48
CA THR A 602 -20.59 8.20 23.37
C THR A 602 -20.76 6.76 22.90
N VAL A 603 -22.00 6.31 22.82
CA VAL A 603 -22.41 5.08 22.15
C VAL A 603 -22.60 5.41 20.68
N ILE A 604 -21.83 4.78 19.82
CA ILE A 604 -21.94 4.87 18.37
C ILE A 604 -22.73 3.65 17.90
N TYR A 605 -23.92 3.87 17.35
CA TYR A 605 -24.83 2.83 16.89
C TYR A 605 -25.52 3.26 15.59
N SER A 606 -25.94 2.30 14.77
CA SER A 606 -26.76 2.60 13.60
C SER A 606 -28.21 2.86 14.01
N SER A 607 -28.90 3.70 13.23
CA SER A 607 -30.30 4.10 13.49
C SER A 607 -31.31 2.95 13.52
N GLY A 608 -30.94 1.74 13.06
CA GLY A 608 -31.78 0.54 13.09
C GLY A 608 -31.66 -0.32 14.34
N CYS A 609 -30.73 -0.04 15.25
CA CYS A 609 -30.72 -0.68 16.55
C CYS A 609 -31.75 0.03 17.46
N SER A 610 -32.58 -0.74 18.17
CA SER A 610 -33.59 -0.20 19.07
C SER A 610 -33.01 0.70 20.19
N SER A 611 -33.87 1.46 20.87
CA SER A 611 -33.51 2.21 22.07
C SER A 611 -32.75 1.32 23.06
N TYR A 612 -31.61 1.80 23.56
CA TYR A 612 -30.75 1.07 24.49
C TYR A 612 -30.88 1.61 25.91
N SER A 613 -30.59 0.76 26.90
CA SER A 613 -30.49 1.14 28.31
C SER A 613 -29.06 0.95 28.79
N ALA A 614 -28.58 1.85 29.66
CA ALA A 614 -27.27 1.76 30.28
C ALA A 614 -27.42 1.49 31.78
N GLN A 615 -26.74 0.46 32.29
CA GLN A 615 -26.75 0.13 33.72
C GLN A 615 -25.35 -0.24 34.19
N SER A 616 -24.92 0.31 35.33
CA SER A 616 -23.67 -0.15 35.94
C SER A 616 -23.85 -1.49 36.64
N ASN A 617 -22.82 -2.34 36.56
CA ASN A 617 -22.76 -3.59 37.32
C ASN A 617 -22.23 -3.41 38.76
N VAL A 618 -21.79 -2.21 39.14
CA VAL A 618 -21.18 -1.91 40.44
C VAL A 618 -21.81 -0.68 41.09
N ALA A 619 -21.88 -0.66 42.43
CA ALA A 619 -22.54 0.41 43.18
C ALA A 619 -21.77 1.75 43.21
N TRP A 620 -20.47 1.75 42.89
CA TRP A 620 -19.63 2.95 42.93
C TRP A 620 -19.62 3.75 41.62
N ILE A 621 -20.30 3.24 40.58
CA ILE A 621 -20.59 3.96 39.33
C ILE A 621 -22.11 4.11 39.25
N ASN A 622 -22.60 5.34 39.09
CA ASN A 622 -24.02 5.63 38.93
C ASN A 622 -24.27 6.27 37.56
N VAL A 623 -25.07 5.62 36.71
CA VAL A 623 -25.47 6.18 35.41
C VAL A 623 -26.51 7.27 35.66
N THR A 624 -26.22 8.50 35.23
CA THR A 624 -27.05 9.68 35.53
C THR A 624 -28.02 10.03 34.41
N SER A 625 -27.66 9.81 33.14
CA SER A 625 -28.58 9.98 32.00
C SER A 625 -28.07 9.30 30.72
N VAL A 626 -28.99 9.04 29.79
CA VAL A 626 -28.71 8.60 28.42
C VAL A 626 -29.43 9.55 27.47
N LEU A 627 -28.70 10.40 26.75
CA LEU A 627 -29.25 11.46 25.90
C LEU A 627 -28.47 11.56 24.60
N GLY A 628 -29.14 11.46 23.45
CA GLY A 628 -28.56 11.74 22.14
C GLY A 628 -27.32 10.91 21.76
N GLY A 629 -27.23 9.67 22.23
CA GLY A 629 -26.05 8.81 22.03
C GLY A 629 -25.01 8.88 23.14
N THR A 630 -25.09 9.84 24.06
CA THR A 630 -24.13 10.00 25.16
C THR A 630 -24.67 9.38 26.46
N VAL A 631 -23.84 8.58 27.12
CA VAL A 631 -24.10 8.02 28.45
C VAL A 631 -23.32 8.85 29.47
N ASN A 632 -24.03 9.55 30.35
CA ASN A 632 -23.44 10.28 31.47
C ASN A 632 -23.49 9.41 32.73
N TYR A 633 -22.42 9.44 33.51
CA TYR A 633 -22.30 8.71 34.76
C TYR A 633 -21.52 9.52 35.81
N THR A 634 -21.59 9.10 37.06
CA THR A 634 -20.76 9.59 38.15
C THR A 634 -20.03 8.45 38.82
N VAL A 635 -18.81 8.71 39.25
CA VAL A 635 -17.97 7.75 39.97
C VAL A 635 -17.78 8.23 41.41
N ALA A 636 -17.94 7.36 42.40
CA ALA A 636 -17.62 7.67 43.79
C ALA A 636 -16.10 7.71 44.02
N ALA A 637 -15.62 8.46 45.01
CA ALA A 637 -14.22 8.40 45.43
C ALA A 637 -13.83 6.96 45.82
N ASN A 638 -12.58 6.55 45.55
CA ASN A 638 -12.11 5.21 45.90
C ASN A 638 -11.12 5.25 47.09
N PRO A 639 -11.51 4.93 48.32
CA PRO A 639 -10.58 4.87 49.47
C PRO A 639 -9.92 3.48 49.65
N SER A 640 -9.97 2.62 48.63
CA SER A 640 -9.58 1.20 48.69
C SER A 640 -8.71 0.83 47.47
N PRO A 641 -8.15 -0.39 47.36
CA PRO A 641 -7.33 -0.81 46.21
C PRO A 641 -8.00 -0.56 44.84
N PRO A 642 -7.23 -0.51 43.73
CA PRO A 642 -7.78 -0.27 42.39
C PRO A 642 -8.98 -1.18 42.09
N ARG A 643 -10.00 -0.60 41.45
CA ARG A 643 -11.26 -1.28 41.15
C ARG A 643 -11.71 -1.01 39.72
N ASP A 644 -12.28 -2.02 39.09
CA ASP A 644 -12.88 -1.95 37.76
C ASP A 644 -14.40 -2.10 37.84
N GLY A 645 -15.09 -1.38 36.98
CA GLY A 645 -16.54 -1.37 36.88
C GLY A 645 -16.96 -1.28 35.43
N LEU A 646 -18.10 -1.89 35.11
CA LEU A 646 -18.67 -1.89 33.78
C LEU A 646 -19.97 -1.08 33.78
N ILE A 647 -20.19 -0.35 32.69
CA ILE A 647 -21.52 0.08 32.29
C ILE A 647 -21.95 -0.83 31.15
N ASN A 648 -22.98 -1.65 31.40
CA ASN A 648 -23.58 -2.54 30.42
C ASN A 648 -24.62 -1.76 29.61
N ILE A 649 -24.41 -1.70 28.30
CA ILE A 649 -25.34 -1.18 27.32
C ILE A 649 -26.16 -2.35 26.77
N THR A 650 -27.41 -2.39 27.19
CA THR A 650 -28.38 -3.39 26.76
C THR A 650 -29.24 -2.81 25.64
N TYR A 651 -29.28 -3.47 24.49
CA TYR A 651 -30.05 -3.04 23.32
C TYR A 651 -30.68 -4.25 22.65
N ASN A 652 -31.82 -4.07 21.98
CA ASN A 652 -32.37 -5.11 21.12
C ASN A 652 -31.77 -4.96 19.72
N ASN A 653 -31.04 -5.98 19.28
CA ASN A 653 -30.36 -6.03 17.99
C ASN A 653 -31.26 -6.50 16.84
N GLY A 654 -32.55 -6.75 17.10
CA GLY A 654 -33.53 -7.25 16.14
C GLY A 654 -33.79 -8.76 16.22
N THR A 655 -32.98 -9.54 16.94
CA THR A 655 -33.22 -10.98 17.22
C THR A 655 -33.37 -11.29 18.71
N GLY A 656 -33.00 -10.35 19.58
CA GLY A 656 -33.13 -10.44 21.03
C GLY A 656 -32.34 -9.36 21.75
N THR A 657 -32.30 -9.46 23.07
CA THR A 657 -31.55 -8.55 23.93
C THR A 657 -30.05 -8.86 23.87
N ALA A 658 -29.24 -7.90 23.43
CA ALA A 658 -27.78 -7.96 23.41
C ALA A 658 -27.19 -7.00 24.45
N VAL A 659 -25.97 -7.30 24.93
CA VAL A 659 -25.26 -6.48 25.92
C VAL A 659 -23.83 -6.21 25.44
N GLN A 660 -23.43 -4.93 25.45
CA GLN A 660 -22.04 -4.50 25.23
C GLN A 660 -21.55 -3.71 26.46
N SER A 661 -20.35 -3.98 26.95
CA SER A 661 -19.86 -3.40 28.21
C SER A 661 -18.77 -2.35 27.99
N PHE A 662 -18.94 -1.17 28.58
CA PHE A 662 -17.93 -0.11 28.63
C PHE A 662 -17.14 -0.20 29.95
N LEU A 663 -15.80 -0.23 29.87
CA LEU A 663 -14.92 -0.38 31.03
C LEU A 663 -14.55 0.98 31.64
N ILE A 664 -14.72 1.06 32.97
CA ILE A 664 -14.24 2.17 33.79
C ILE A 664 -13.33 1.61 34.89
N SER A 665 -12.06 2.00 34.85
CA SER A 665 -11.08 1.67 35.89
C SER A 665 -10.92 2.85 36.85
N GLN A 666 -10.73 2.59 38.14
CA GLN A 666 -10.49 3.62 39.15
C GLN A 666 -9.42 3.19 40.16
N ASN A 667 -8.32 3.95 40.23
CA ASN A 667 -7.19 3.69 41.13
C ASN A 667 -7.51 4.01 42.63
N ASN A 668 -6.64 3.62 43.58
CA ASN A 668 -6.80 3.86 45.03
C ASN A 668 -6.59 5.34 45.43
N GLY A 669 -7.38 5.83 46.38
CA GLY A 669 -7.42 7.21 46.90
C GLY A 669 -6.81 7.44 48.29
N CYS A 670 -6.35 6.40 49.01
CA CYS A 670 -5.30 6.64 50.03
C CYS A 670 -3.97 6.77 49.30
N THR A 671 -3.39 7.97 49.33
CA THR A 671 -2.04 8.21 48.84
C THR A 671 -1.07 8.14 50.01
N TYR A 672 0.00 7.39 49.83
CA TYR A 672 1.12 7.29 50.76
C TYR A 672 2.38 7.80 50.05
N PRO A 673 2.42 9.10 49.71
CA PRO A 673 3.59 9.70 49.07
C PRO A 673 4.80 9.50 49.97
N LEU A 674 5.69 8.63 49.51
CA LEU A 674 7.05 8.56 50.00
C LEU A 674 7.80 9.77 49.41
N SER A 675 8.54 10.52 50.23
CA SER A 675 9.38 11.63 49.74
C SER A 675 10.42 11.19 48.69
N HIS A 676 10.79 9.91 48.73
CA HIS A 676 11.59 9.19 47.75
C HIS A 676 11.33 7.69 47.93
N SER A 677 11.48 6.86 46.89
CA SER A 677 11.23 5.41 46.96
C SER A 677 12.50 4.57 47.06
N THR A 678 13.67 5.20 47.11
CA THR A 678 14.96 4.54 47.24
C THR A 678 15.90 5.36 48.11
N ALA A 679 16.87 4.70 48.74
CA ALA A 679 18.04 5.32 49.33
C ALA A 679 19.26 4.43 49.13
N SER A 680 20.43 5.06 48.94
CA SER A 680 21.71 4.38 48.76
C SER A 680 22.62 4.72 49.93
N TYR A 681 23.24 3.70 50.53
CA TYR A 681 24.15 3.86 51.65
C TYR A 681 25.54 3.31 51.32
N PRO A 682 26.61 3.92 51.86
CA PRO A 682 27.96 3.39 51.72
C PRO A 682 28.08 2.01 52.40
N ALA A 683 29.18 1.31 52.11
CA ALA A 683 29.51 0.04 52.76
C ALA A 683 29.52 0.14 54.28
N SER A 684 29.92 1.28 54.87
CA SER A 684 29.87 1.51 56.32
C SER A 684 28.45 1.53 56.92
N GLY A 685 27.40 1.66 56.11
CA GLY A 685 26.01 1.73 56.56
C GLY A 685 25.65 3.08 57.21
N THR A 686 24.52 3.11 57.91
CA THR A 686 24.09 4.26 58.73
C THR A 686 23.37 3.78 59.99
N PRO A 687 23.65 4.38 61.17
CA PRO A 687 22.96 4.01 62.39
C PRO A 687 21.51 4.53 62.43
N ASN A 688 21.18 5.62 61.73
CA ASN A 688 19.84 6.21 61.77
C ASN A 688 19.51 6.94 60.45
N ASP A 689 18.39 6.57 59.84
CA ASP A 689 17.73 7.31 58.75
C ASP A 689 16.20 7.17 58.89
N GLY A 690 15.43 7.95 58.15
CA GLY A 690 13.97 7.86 58.21
C GLY A 690 13.25 8.81 57.28
N MET A 691 11.95 8.59 57.16
CA MET A 691 11.08 9.41 56.31
C MET A 691 9.69 9.61 56.92
N SER A 692 9.04 10.70 56.51
CA SER A 692 7.65 10.98 56.88
C SER A 692 6.70 10.53 55.76
N VAL A 693 5.62 9.85 56.12
CA VAL A 693 4.56 9.43 55.19
C VAL A 693 3.36 10.35 55.38
N GLY A 694 3.11 11.22 54.40
CA GLY A 694 2.00 12.17 54.43
C GLY A 694 0.71 11.56 53.87
N THR A 695 -0.18 11.05 54.71
CA THR A 695 -1.45 10.40 54.27
C THR A 695 -2.70 11.01 54.91
N GLY A 696 -3.88 10.72 54.37
CA GLY A 696 -5.16 11.23 54.89
C GLY A 696 -5.49 10.73 56.30
N ALA A 697 -6.21 11.53 57.09
CA ALA A 697 -6.65 11.14 58.44
C ALA A 697 -7.57 9.90 58.34
N GLY A 698 -7.10 8.76 58.85
CA GLY A 698 -7.79 7.47 58.81
C GLY A 698 -7.14 6.40 57.91
N CYS A 699 -6.16 6.74 57.07
CA CYS A 699 -5.40 5.76 56.29
C CYS A 699 -4.45 4.97 57.21
N GLN A 700 -4.64 3.65 57.30
CA GLN A 700 -3.82 2.74 58.11
C GLN A 700 -2.68 2.16 57.28
N TRP A 701 -1.49 2.07 57.88
CA TRP A 701 -0.31 1.61 57.16
C TRP A 701 0.76 1.01 58.06
N THR A 702 1.66 0.17 57.52
CA THR A 702 2.70 -0.53 58.27
C THR A 702 4.09 -0.30 57.69
N ALA A 703 5.14 -0.55 58.48
CA ALA A 703 6.52 -0.56 58.00
C ALA A 703 7.24 -1.86 58.41
N ALA A 704 7.86 -2.55 57.46
CA ALA A 704 8.61 -3.79 57.73
C ALA A 704 9.81 -3.94 56.79
N SER A 705 10.91 -4.50 57.30
CA SER A 705 12.08 -4.87 56.51
C SER A 705 12.00 -6.32 56.05
N ASN A 706 12.43 -6.61 54.82
CA ASN A 706 12.63 -7.97 54.35
C ASN A 706 14.05 -8.51 54.64
N ALA A 707 14.96 -7.67 55.14
CA ALA A 707 16.38 -7.98 55.26
C ALA A 707 16.89 -7.70 56.68
N ALA A 708 17.54 -8.69 57.29
CA ALA A 708 18.01 -8.61 58.68
C ALA A 708 19.08 -7.52 58.93
N TRP A 709 19.75 -7.03 57.89
CA TRP A 709 20.74 -5.95 57.97
C TRP A 709 20.11 -4.55 57.84
N ILE A 710 18.80 -4.45 57.62
CA ILE A 710 18.01 -3.22 57.69
C ILE A 710 17.01 -3.38 58.84
N THR A 711 17.15 -2.59 59.90
CA THR A 711 16.30 -2.70 61.09
C THR A 711 15.35 -1.51 61.17
N VAL A 712 14.03 -1.73 61.15
CA VAL A 712 13.04 -0.67 61.42
C VAL A 712 13.06 -0.35 62.91
N SER A 713 13.38 0.89 63.24
CA SER A 713 13.66 1.34 64.62
C SER A 713 12.51 2.12 65.27
N SER A 714 11.48 2.51 64.50
CA SER A 714 10.23 3.10 65.00
C SER A 714 9.08 2.06 65.02
N GLY A 715 7.85 2.45 65.40
CA GLY A 715 6.68 1.54 65.44
C GLY A 715 6.39 0.82 64.10
N THR A 716 5.61 -0.27 64.11
CA THR A 716 5.32 -1.06 62.89
C THR A 716 3.91 -0.90 62.34
N ASN A 717 2.99 -0.29 63.11
CA ASN A 717 1.60 -0.02 62.72
C ASN A 717 1.27 1.46 62.93
N TYR A 718 0.75 2.14 61.91
CA TYR A 718 0.51 3.58 61.86
C TYR A 718 -0.92 3.89 61.40
N THR A 719 -1.44 5.06 61.77
CA THR A 719 -2.72 5.59 61.30
C THR A 719 -2.61 7.10 61.12
N GLY A 720 -2.94 7.60 59.93
CA GLY A 720 -2.71 9.01 59.56
C GLY A 720 -1.23 9.34 59.27
N PRO A 721 -0.88 10.63 59.11
CA PRO A 721 0.51 11.05 58.88
C PRO A 721 1.43 10.65 60.04
N ALA A 722 2.54 9.97 59.75
CA ALA A 722 3.57 9.62 60.74
C ALA A 722 4.94 9.39 60.09
N SER A 723 6.00 9.35 60.91
CA SER A 723 7.38 9.12 60.46
C SER A 723 7.87 7.73 60.85
N VAL A 724 8.59 7.09 59.93
CA VAL A 724 9.24 5.79 60.12
C VAL A 724 10.77 5.96 60.04
N THR A 725 11.50 5.35 60.95
CA THR A 725 12.97 5.38 61.00
C THR A 725 13.56 3.97 60.94
N TRP A 726 14.74 3.81 60.33
CA TRP A 726 15.47 2.55 60.22
C TRP A 726 16.99 2.74 60.31
N ALA A 727 17.69 1.65 60.59
CA ALA A 727 19.15 1.55 60.60
C ALA A 727 19.64 0.56 59.55
N VAL A 728 20.80 0.82 58.95
CA VAL A 728 21.45 -0.05 57.95
C VAL A 728 22.83 -0.45 58.45
N SER A 729 23.03 -1.74 58.77
CA SER A 729 24.30 -2.27 59.25
C SER A 729 25.39 -2.24 58.19
N ALA A 730 26.67 -2.12 58.58
CA ALA A 730 27.80 -2.16 57.65
C ALA A 730 27.81 -3.42 56.76
N ASN A 731 28.18 -3.26 55.49
CA ASN A 731 28.34 -4.28 54.48
C ASN A 731 29.83 -4.53 54.21
N THR A 732 30.28 -5.76 54.48
CA THR A 732 31.67 -6.20 54.27
C THR A 732 31.80 -7.16 53.09
N GLY A 733 30.75 -7.33 52.28
CA GLY A 733 30.73 -8.20 51.11
C GLY A 733 30.26 -7.46 49.87
N LEU A 734 29.80 -8.21 48.85
CA LEU A 734 29.27 -7.63 47.61
C LEU A 734 28.11 -6.65 47.87
N ALA A 735 27.88 -5.76 46.91
CA ALA A 735 26.79 -4.79 46.98
C ALA A 735 25.48 -5.54 47.19
N ARG A 736 24.71 -5.11 48.19
CA ARG A 736 23.51 -5.81 48.62
C ARG A 736 22.32 -4.88 48.58
N GLN A 737 21.18 -5.44 48.22
CA GLN A 737 19.93 -4.73 48.14
C GLN A 737 18.92 -5.40 49.08
N GLY A 738 18.20 -4.59 49.82
CA GLY A 738 17.09 -4.99 50.68
C GLY A 738 15.95 -4.00 50.50
N THR A 739 14.78 -4.34 51.03
CA THR A 739 13.60 -3.47 50.93
C THR A 739 12.92 -3.28 52.26
N LEU A 740 12.39 -2.07 52.43
CA LEU A 740 11.40 -1.73 53.44
C LEU A 740 10.04 -1.64 52.74
N THR A 741 9.05 -2.38 53.22
CA THR A 741 7.66 -2.17 52.83
C THR A 741 7.09 -1.10 53.75
N ILE A 742 6.92 0.13 53.27
CA ILE A 742 6.41 1.29 54.01
C ILE A 742 5.06 1.69 53.42
N ALA A 743 4.00 1.60 54.21
CA ALA A 743 2.64 1.84 53.79
C ALA A 743 2.17 1.06 52.56
N GLY A 744 2.65 -0.18 52.45
CA GLY A 744 2.41 -1.05 51.30
C GLY A 744 3.28 -0.74 50.08
N GLN A 745 4.05 0.35 50.10
CA GLN A 745 4.96 0.75 49.04
C GLN A 745 6.36 0.17 49.30
N THR A 746 7.03 -0.26 48.24
CA THR A 746 8.41 -0.75 48.33
C THR A 746 9.37 0.42 48.33
N PHE A 747 10.14 0.54 49.40
CA PHE A 747 11.28 1.43 49.52
C PHE A 747 12.56 0.60 49.40
N THR A 748 13.35 0.86 48.36
CA THR A 748 14.55 0.07 48.07
C THR A 748 15.78 0.67 48.75
N VAL A 749 16.44 -0.14 49.57
CA VAL A 749 17.71 0.19 50.21
C VAL A 749 18.82 -0.49 49.42
N ASN A 750 19.64 0.30 48.74
CA ASN A 750 20.86 -0.16 48.09
C ASN A 750 22.02 0.11 49.04
N GLN A 751 22.77 -0.92 49.40
CA GLN A 751 23.99 -0.75 50.16
C GLN A 751 25.18 -1.19 49.33
N ALA A 752 26.12 -0.27 49.12
CA ALA A 752 27.31 -0.52 48.32
C ALA A 752 28.17 -1.65 48.94
N ALA A 753 28.93 -2.34 48.08
CA ALA A 753 30.09 -3.09 48.53
C ALA A 753 31.16 -2.11 49.04
N PRO A 754 32.12 -2.53 49.88
CA PRO A 754 33.37 -1.80 50.03
C PRO A 754 33.96 -1.49 48.65
N SER A 755 34.38 -0.25 48.38
CA SER A 755 34.93 0.13 47.08
C SER A 755 36.36 -0.39 46.94
N THR A 756 36.62 -1.30 46.00
CA THR A 756 37.98 -1.65 45.57
C THR A 756 38.47 -0.57 44.60
N LYS A 757 39.57 0.12 44.95
CA LYS A 757 40.21 1.11 44.07
C LYS A 757 41.10 0.40 43.06
N THR A 758 40.85 0.59 41.77
CA THR A 758 41.73 0.09 40.71
C THR A 758 42.87 1.07 40.48
N PRO A 759 44.14 0.71 40.73
CA PRO A 759 45.25 1.64 40.51
C PRO A 759 45.48 1.88 39.02
N PHE A 760 45.92 3.10 38.68
CA PHE A 760 46.26 3.52 37.32
C PHE A 760 45.13 3.38 36.29
N ASP A 761 43.88 3.50 36.74
CA ASP A 761 42.70 3.67 35.87
C ASP A 761 42.56 5.14 35.48
N PHE A 762 43.13 5.54 34.35
CA PHE A 762 43.13 6.94 33.90
C PHE A 762 41.86 7.32 33.13
N ASP A 763 41.04 6.37 32.70
CA ASP A 763 39.82 6.64 31.94
C ASP A 763 38.51 6.40 32.72
N GLY A 764 38.59 5.78 33.89
CA GLY A 764 37.51 5.56 34.85
C GLY A 764 36.70 4.30 34.57
N ASP A 765 37.24 3.34 33.82
CA ASP A 765 36.56 2.08 33.48
C ASP A 765 36.77 0.96 34.51
N LYS A 766 37.46 1.27 35.61
CA LYS A 766 37.85 0.39 36.72
C LYS A 766 38.85 -0.69 36.33
N LYS A 767 39.63 -0.46 35.28
CA LYS A 767 40.77 -1.31 34.91
C LYS A 767 42.06 -0.50 34.92
N THR A 768 43.15 -1.14 35.29
CA THR A 768 44.48 -0.58 35.17
C THR A 768 44.80 -0.37 33.68
N ASP A 769 45.08 0.87 33.30
CA ASP A 769 45.51 1.22 31.96
C ASP A 769 46.99 0.93 31.75
N ILE A 770 47.33 0.36 30.60
CA ILE A 770 48.73 0.23 30.18
C ILE A 770 49.31 1.63 29.98
N SER A 771 50.27 2.00 30.82
CA SER A 771 50.74 3.38 30.93
C SER A 771 52.26 3.47 31.08
N ILE A 772 52.88 4.41 30.36
CA ILE A 772 54.32 4.72 30.41
C ILE A 772 54.59 6.22 30.61
N PHE A 773 55.76 6.53 31.17
CA PHE A 773 56.39 7.83 31.11
C PHE A 773 57.69 7.74 30.30
N ARG A 774 57.87 8.64 29.34
CA ARG A 774 59.08 8.75 28.52
C ARG A 774 59.96 9.87 29.09
N PRO A 775 61.09 9.56 29.76
CA PRO A 775 61.84 10.56 30.51
C PRO A 775 62.44 11.67 29.64
N GLY A 776 62.98 11.32 28.46
CA GLY A 776 63.68 12.27 27.59
C GLY A 776 62.88 13.56 27.27
N PRO A 777 61.71 13.44 26.64
CA PRO A 777 60.79 14.56 26.38
C PRO A 777 59.87 14.89 27.57
N GLY A 778 59.76 14.03 28.59
CA GLY A 778 58.83 14.25 29.71
C GLY A 778 57.36 13.98 29.34
N GLU A 779 57.12 12.92 28.56
CA GLU A 779 55.78 12.59 28.05
C GLU A 779 55.15 11.43 28.81
N TRP A 780 53.88 11.56 29.15
CA TRP A 780 53.03 10.50 29.66
C TRP A 780 52.20 9.93 28.53
N TRP A 781 52.07 8.60 28.51
CA TRP A 781 51.25 7.88 27.56
C TRP A 781 50.45 6.81 28.29
N TYR A 782 49.16 6.68 27.99
CA TYR A 782 48.39 5.53 28.42
C TYR A 782 47.43 5.06 27.33
N LEU A 783 47.25 3.75 27.28
CA LEU A 783 46.34 3.04 26.40
C LEU A 783 45.08 2.71 27.21
N LYS A 784 43.97 3.33 26.83
CA LYS A 784 42.66 3.19 27.45
C LYS A 784 42.16 1.76 27.36
N SER A 785 41.96 1.09 28.49
CA SER A 785 41.35 -0.24 28.60
C SER A 785 39.93 -0.27 28.04
N SER A 786 39.18 0.82 28.15
CA SER A 786 37.77 0.88 27.75
C SER A 786 37.53 0.74 26.25
N ASN A 787 38.47 1.25 25.43
CA ASN A 787 38.29 1.36 23.98
C ASN A 787 39.57 1.22 23.14
N GLY A 788 40.74 0.99 23.76
CA GLY A 788 42.03 0.90 23.09
C GLY A 788 42.56 2.23 22.54
N GLY A 789 42.00 3.36 22.93
CA GLY A 789 42.45 4.68 22.52
C GLY A 789 43.74 5.12 23.24
N ASN A 790 44.63 5.81 22.53
CA ASN A 790 45.87 6.32 23.11
C ASN A 790 45.70 7.77 23.58
N TYR A 791 46.09 8.04 24.82
CA TYR A 791 46.29 9.40 25.33
C TYR A 791 47.78 9.67 25.51
N ALA A 792 48.20 10.88 25.14
CA ALA A 792 49.56 11.36 25.32
C ALA A 792 49.57 12.82 25.76
N THR A 793 50.40 13.17 26.73
CA THR A 793 50.60 14.55 27.18
C THR A 793 52.03 14.77 27.64
N GLN A 794 52.57 15.98 27.43
CA GLN A 794 53.88 16.34 27.93
C GLN A 794 53.73 17.04 29.29
N PHE A 795 54.17 16.39 30.37
CA PHE A 795 54.01 16.91 31.72
C PHE A 795 55.10 16.38 32.65
N GLY A 796 56.17 17.14 32.84
CA GLY A 796 57.31 16.78 33.70
C GLY A 796 58.63 16.71 32.95
N THR A 797 59.64 16.16 33.62
CA THR A 797 61.02 16.05 33.12
C THR A 797 61.64 14.71 33.52
N SER A 798 62.78 14.35 32.92
CA SER A 798 63.45 13.06 33.13
C SER A 798 63.88 12.77 34.58
N THR A 799 63.98 13.80 35.43
CA THR A 799 64.40 13.66 36.83
C THR A 799 63.25 13.56 37.83
N ASP A 800 62.01 13.74 37.36
CA ASP A 800 60.83 13.71 38.22
C ASP A 800 60.44 12.26 38.59
N ARG A 801 59.86 12.05 39.77
CA ARG A 801 59.39 10.73 40.24
C ARG A 801 57.88 10.62 40.04
N LEU A 802 57.42 9.52 39.44
CA LEU A 802 56.00 9.31 39.14
C LEU A 802 55.20 9.01 40.42
N VAL A 803 54.04 9.65 40.56
CA VAL A 803 53.16 9.53 41.74
C VAL A 803 51.67 9.48 41.33
N ALA A 804 51.41 8.98 40.12
CA ALA A 804 50.06 8.89 39.57
C ALA A 804 49.12 8.09 40.50
N SER A 805 48.01 8.71 40.89
CA SER A 805 46.99 8.21 41.82
C SER A 805 45.78 9.17 41.78
N ASP A 806 44.62 8.77 42.31
CA ASP A 806 43.43 9.63 42.37
C ASP A 806 43.55 10.69 43.48
N LEU A 807 44.28 11.77 43.22
CA LEU A 807 44.59 12.84 44.18
C LEU A 807 43.45 13.86 44.27
N THR A 808 42.60 13.94 43.25
CA THR A 808 41.44 14.84 43.21
C THR A 808 40.16 14.20 43.80
N GLY A 809 40.10 12.87 43.85
CA GLY A 809 38.97 12.09 44.35
C GLY A 809 37.84 11.92 43.35
N ASP A 810 38.14 12.00 42.06
CA ASP A 810 37.16 11.89 40.98
C ASP A 810 36.96 10.45 40.49
N GLY A 811 37.66 9.50 41.11
CA GLY A 811 37.60 8.08 40.81
C GLY A 811 38.53 7.64 39.69
N LYS A 812 39.40 8.52 39.17
CA LYS A 812 40.41 8.21 38.15
C LYS A 812 41.80 8.50 38.67
N ALA A 813 42.80 7.79 38.15
CA ALA A 813 44.18 8.11 38.40
C ALA A 813 44.55 9.45 37.73
N ASP A 814 45.09 10.39 38.51
CA ASP A 814 45.64 11.64 37.99
C ASP A 814 47.08 11.43 37.48
N ILE A 815 47.43 12.09 36.39
CA ILE A 815 48.83 12.17 35.93
C ILE A 815 49.58 13.09 36.90
N ALA A 816 50.53 12.53 37.66
CA ALA A 816 51.24 13.29 38.67
C ALA A 816 52.71 12.89 38.82
N PHE A 817 53.55 13.88 39.15
CA PHE A 817 54.95 13.66 39.51
C PHE A 817 55.38 14.50 40.72
N TRP A 818 56.39 14.00 41.42
CA TRP A 818 57.10 14.69 42.49
C TRP A 818 58.52 15.05 42.04
N ARG A 819 58.92 16.31 42.24
CA ARG A 819 60.21 16.83 41.78
C ARG A 819 61.25 16.83 42.89
N PRO A 820 62.28 15.95 42.84
CA PRO A 820 63.23 15.80 43.94
C PRO A 820 64.05 17.05 44.27
N SER A 821 64.38 17.87 43.26
CA SER A 821 65.16 19.09 43.45
C SER A 821 64.45 20.18 44.26
N THR A 822 63.11 20.10 44.37
CA THR A 822 62.29 21.15 45.01
C THR A 822 61.34 20.62 46.08
N GLY A 823 61.05 19.31 46.13
CA GLY A 823 60.06 18.74 47.03
C GLY A 823 58.60 19.02 46.62
N MET A 824 58.39 19.48 45.39
CA MET A 824 57.07 19.88 44.88
C MET A 824 56.35 18.71 44.21
N TRP A 825 55.06 18.58 44.50
CA TRP A 825 54.11 17.73 43.78
C TRP A 825 53.45 18.53 42.66
N PHE A 826 53.26 17.92 41.51
CA PHE A 826 52.52 18.46 40.38
C PHE A 826 51.46 17.44 39.96
N VAL A 827 50.20 17.86 39.92
CA VAL A 827 49.04 17.01 39.64
C VAL A 827 48.28 17.61 38.46
N LEU A 828 48.23 16.87 37.35
CA LEU A 828 47.39 17.16 36.20
C LEU A 828 46.06 16.45 36.41
N ARG A 829 45.02 17.27 36.61
CA ARG A 829 43.67 16.88 36.99
C ARG A 829 42.98 16.11 35.88
N SER A 830 42.47 14.93 36.17
CA SER A 830 41.83 14.08 35.18
C SER A 830 40.45 14.60 34.72
N GLU A 831 39.78 15.40 35.57
CA GLU A 831 38.45 15.94 35.32
C GLU A 831 38.41 17.07 34.28
N ASP A 832 39.49 17.86 34.15
CA ASP A 832 39.51 19.06 33.31
C ASP A 832 40.84 19.35 32.61
N SER A 833 41.87 18.52 32.81
CA SER A 833 43.22 18.69 32.24
C SER A 833 43.95 19.97 32.67
N THR A 834 43.50 20.67 33.70
CA THR A 834 44.29 21.72 34.37
C THR A 834 45.26 21.11 35.38
N PHE A 835 46.25 21.85 35.87
CA PHE A 835 47.16 21.33 36.89
C PHE A 835 47.33 22.26 38.08
N TYR A 836 47.64 21.67 39.24
CA TYR A 836 48.06 22.39 40.43
C TYR A 836 49.35 21.80 40.99
N SER A 837 50.01 22.56 41.86
CA SER A 837 51.25 22.10 42.52
C SER A 837 51.34 22.58 43.95
N PHE A 838 51.99 21.80 44.80
CA PHE A 838 52.15 22.12 46.23
C PHE A 838 53.45 21.53 46.80
N PRO A 839 54.10 22.21 47.78
CA PRO A 839 55.33 21.73 48.40
C PRO A 839 55.02 20.70 49.50
N PHE A 840 55.45 19.45 49.30
CA PHE A 840 55.34 18.44 50.35
C PHE A 840 56.47 17.39 50.24
N GLY A 841 57.36 17.39 51.23
CA GLY A 841 58.57 16.57 51.26
C GLY A 841 59.84 17.32 50.90
N SER A 842 60.98 16.63 50.99
CA SER A 842 62.32 17.17 50.77
C SER A 842 63.15 16.28 49.86
N ASN A 843 64.21 16.82 49.25
CA ASN A 843 65.13 16.04 48.43
C ASN A 843 65.66 14.82 49.20
N GLY A 844 65.61 13.63 48.57
CA GLY A 844 65.97 12.35 49.18
C GLY A 844 64.78 11.55 49.74
N ASP A 845 63.62 12.19 49.95
CA ASP A 845 62.40 11.48 50.33
C ASP A 845 61.85 10.62 49.16
N ILE A 846 61.11 9.56 49.50
CA ILE A 846 60.46 8.65 48.54
C ILE A 846 58.95 8.92 48.57
N PRO A 847 58.33 9.41 47.49
CA PRO A 847 56.89 9.63 47.47
C PRO A 847 56.12 8.30 47.40
N THR A 848 55.00 8.20 48.11
CA THR A 848 54.15 7.00 48.19
C THR A 848 52.70 7.41 48.48
N PRO A 849 52.00 7.99 47.49
CA PRO A 849 50.61 8.39 47.69
C PRO A 849 49.71 7.16 47.86
N ALA A 850 48.77 7.24 48.80
CA ALA A 850 47.75 6.22 49.09
C ALA A 850 46.65 6.84 49.96
N ASP A 851 45.49 6.21 50.07
CA ASP A 851 44.36 6.73 50.88
C ASP A 851 44.51 6.37 52.35
N PHE A 852 45.18 7.18 53.16
CA PHE A 852 45.45 6.86 54.57
C PHE A 852 44.31 7.26 55.51
N ASP A 853 43.33 8.05 55.07
CA ASP A 853 42.23 8.50 55.90
C ASP A 853 40.86 7.89 55.55
N GLY A 854 40.76 7.20 54.42
CA GLY A 854 39.62 6.41 53.96
C GLY A 854 38.54 7.24 53.28
N ASP A 855 38.87 8.43 52.79
CA ASP A 855 37.92 9.33 52.15
C ASP A 855 37.72 9.08 50.65
N GLY A 856 38.42 8.10 50.10
CA GLY A 856 38.34 7.77 48.68
C GLY A 856 39.37 8.51 47.83
N LYS A 857 40.17 9.43 48.39
CA LYS A 857 41.25 10.13 47.67
C LYS A 857 42.62 9.57 48.07
N ALA A 858 43.60 9.66 47.18
CA ALA A 858 44.98 9.41 47.55
C ALA A 858 45.52 10.64 48.31
N ASP A 859 46.20 10.37 49.42
CA ASP A 859 46.91 11.38 50.20
C ASP A 859 48.33 11.55 49.68
N ALA A 860 48.81 12.79 49.66
CA ALA A 860 50.21 13.05 49.36
C ALA A 860 51.08 12.61 50.55
N ALA A 861 51.90 11.59 50.34
CA ALA A 861 52.78 11.05 51.37
C ALA A 861 54.21 10.84 50.89
N VAL A 862 55.17 11.05 51.79
CA VAL A 862 56.60 10.81 51.56
C VAL A 862 57.23 10.04 52.71
N PHE A 863 58.12 9.09 52.38
CA PHE A 863 58.96 8.39 53.34
C PHE A 863 60.39 8.92 53.27
N ARG A 864 60.93 9.35 54.40
CA ARG A 864 62.32 9.82 54.52
C ARG A 864 63.23 8.67 54.96
N PRO A 865 64.06 8.09 54.07
CA PRO A 865 64.85 6.91 54.40
C PRO A 865 65.94 7.19 55.44
N ALA A 866 66.46 8.43 55.47
CA ALA A 866 67.52 8.83 56.40
C ALA A 866 67.10 8.72 57.87
N THR A 867 65.81 8.89 58.18
CA THR A 867 65.26 8.88 59.55
C THR A 867 64.17 7.83 59.76
N ALA A 868 63.84 7.05 58.73
CA ALA A 868 62.71 6.12 58.70
C ALA A 868 61.39 6.78 59.15
N THR A 869 61.07 7.94 58.56
CA THR A 869 59.90 8.74 58.96
C THR A 869 58.94 8.94 57.80
N TRP A 870 57.66 8.67 58.06
CA TRP A 870 56.55 8.93 57.17
C TRP A 870 55.96 10.31 57.46
N TYR A 871 55.70 11.06 56.39
CA TYR A 871 54.94 12.31 56.41
C TYR A 871 53.76 12.14 55.45
N ILE A 872 52.53 12.26 55.95
CA ILE A 872 51.29 12.03 55.19
C ILE A 872 50.40 13.26 55.33
N SER A 873 50.07 13.91 54.22
CA SER A 873 49.12 15.02 54.17
C SER A 873 47.74 14.50 53.78
N LYS A 874 46.83 14.47 54.75
CA LYS A 874 45.47 13.95 54.58
C LYS A 874 44.62 14.87 53.70
N SER A 875 43.91 14.30 52.75
CA SER A 875 42.94 14.93 51.85
C SER A 875 41.79 15.60 52.62
N THR A 876 41.35 15.00 53.72
CA THR A 876 40.36 15.58 54.65
C THR A 876 40.92 16.69 55.54
N GLY A 877 42.23 16.90 55.53
CA GLY A 877 42.95 17.96 56.25
C GLY A 877 43.83 17.45 57.40
N GLY A 878 45.01 18.06 57.56
CA GLY A 878 45.99 17.74 58.60
C GLY A 878 47.17 16.91 58.10
N THR A 879 48.20 16.74 58.94
CA THR A 879 49.41 15.98 58.59
C THR A 879 49.74 14.95 59.66
N THR A 880 49.90 13.69 59.26
CA THR A 880 50.44 12.63 60.12
C THR A 880 51.95 12.56 59.95
N ILE A 881 52.68 12.53 61.06
CA ILE A 881 54.13 12.28 61.09
C ILE A 881 54.36 11.03 61.94
N GLN A 882 54.83 9.95 61.31
CA GLN A 882 55.00 8.66 61.98
C GLN A 882 56.39 8.10 61.68
N GLN A 883 57.21 7.93 62.73
CA GLN A 883 58.47 7.21 62.58
C GLN A 883 58.18 5.70 62.59
N PHE A 884 58.54 5.01 61.52
CA PHE A 884 58.32 3.57 61.36
C PHE A 884 59.24 2.98 60.29
N GLY A 885 59.96 1.90 60.65
CA GLY A 885 60.98 1.26 59.83
C GLY A 885 62.41 1.58 60.29
N LEU A 886 63.39 1.20 59.45
CA LEU A 886 64.82 1.43 59.63
C LEU A 886 65.43 2.05 58.36
N THR A 887 66.63 2.62 58.49
CA THR A 887 67.39 3.15 57.37
C THR A 887 67.67 2.05 56.34
N GLY A 888 67.28 2.29 55.08
CA GLY A 888 67.40 1.32 53.99
C GLY A 888 66.11 0.54 53.70
N ASP A 889 65.09 0.66 54.55
CA ASP A 889 63.76 0.14 54.25
C ASP A 889 63.08 0.96 53.13
N GLN A 890 62.15 0.33 52.41
CA GLN A 890 61.43 0.94 51.29
C GLN A 890 59.92 1.00 51.58
N PRO A 891 59.22 2.09 51.21
CA PRO A 891 57.80 2.27 51.53
C PRO A 891 56.89 1.43 50.61
N VAL A 892 55.93 0.73 51.21
CA VAL A 892 54.99 -0.20 50.54
C VAL A 892 53.58 -0.09 51.14
N ALA A 893 53.07 1.14 51.29
CA ALA A 893 51.76 1.39 51.89
C ALA A 893 50.62 0.79 51.06
N ALA A 894 49.71 0.06 51.73
CA ALA A 894 48.51 -0.55 51.17
C ALA A 894 47.56 -0.98 52.31
N ASP A 895 46.32 -1.33 52.03
CA ASP A 895 45.34 -1.78 53.04
C ASP A 895 45.57 -3.26 53.41
N TYR A 896 46.35 -3.56 54.43
CA TYR A 896 46.67 -4.94 54.83
C TYR A 896 45.65 -5.53 55.83
N ASP A 897 44.74 -4.74 56.37
CA ASP A 897 43.77 -5.20 57.38
C ASP A 897 42.31 -5.19 56.93
N GLY A 898 42.01 -4.55 55.79
CA GLY A 898 40.74 -4.54 55.08
C GLY A 898 39.77 -3.47 55.55
N ASP A 899 40.26 -2.37 56.12
CA ASP A 899 39.43 -1.27 56.60
C ASP A 899 39.23 -0.15 55.55
N SER A 900 39.70 -0.39 54.32
CA SER A 900 39.69 0.52 53.17
C SER A 900 40.61 1.72 53.31
N LYS A 901 41.57 1.69 54.24
CA LYS A 901 42.64 2.68 54.38
C LYS A 901 44.00 2.06 54.15
N ALA A 902 44.90 2.82 53.57
CA ALA A 902 46.28 2.43 53.43
C ALA A 902 46.97 2.38 54.81
N ASP A 903 47.62 1.27 55.09
CA ASP A 903 48.48 1.09 56.25
C ASP A 903 49.88 1.61 55.98
N ILE A 904 50.54 2.10 57.03
CA ILE A 904 51.95 2.46 56.96
C ILE A 904 52.77 1.17 56.97
N ALA A 905 53.47 0.87 55.87
CA ALA A 905 54.23 -0.36 55.73
C ALA A 905 55.57 -0.20 55.00
N VAL A 906 56.56 -1.00 55.39
CA VAL A 906 57.92 -0.99 54.83
C VAL A 906 58.40 -2.39 54.44
N TRP A 907 59.12 -2.47 53.31
CA TRP A 907 59.86 -3.63 52.83
C TRP A 907 61.35 -3.45 53.15
N ARG A 908 61.90 -4.37 53.94
CA ARG A 908 63.33 -4.45 54.25
C ARG A 908 63.98 -5.48 53.35
N ALA A 909 64.37 -5.02 52.16
CA ALA A 909 64.99 -5.86 51.16
C ALA A 909 66.18 -6.64 51.73
N SER A 910 67.12 -5.99 52.43
CA SER A 910 68.35 -6.63 52.95
C SER A 910 68.16 -7.92 53.75
N LEU A 911 66.99 -8.11 54.38
CA LEU A 911 66.64 -9.29 55.18
C LEU A 911 65.43 -10.08 54.66
N GLY A 912 64.74 -9.59 53.63
CA GLY A 912 63.53 -10.20 53.12
C GLY A 912 62.33 -10.08 54.08
N GLN A 913 62.16 -8.93 54.75
CA GLN A 913 61.15 -8.74 55.80
C GLN A 913 60.14 -7.62 55.50
N TRP A 914 58.89 -7.85 55.88
CA TRP A 914 57.78 -6.90 55.81
C TRP A 914 57.42 -6.43 57.21
N TRP A 915 57.10 -5.14 57.36
CA TRP A 915 56.63 -4.54 58.60
C TRP A 915 55.52 -3.53 58.30
N TRP A 916 54.46 -3.50 59.11
CA TRP A 916 53.33 -2.57 58.91
C TRP A 916 52.69 -2.13 60.23
N ILE A 917 51.93 -1.03 60.18
CA ILE A 917 51.03 -0.56 61.24
C ILE A 917 49.62 -0.50 60.68
N LYS A 918 48.71 -1.25 61.30
CA LYS A 918 47.29 -1.29 60.97
C LYS A 918 46.60 0.04 61.26
N SER A 919 45.91 0.59 60.28
CA SER A 919 45.20 1.86 60.35
C SER A 919 43.92 1.74 61.21
N SER A 920 43.28 0.58 61.21
CA SER A 920 42.06 0.32 61.99
C SER A 920 42.23 0.43 63.51
N ASN A 921 43.42 0.10 64.03
CA ASN A 921 43.66 0.02 65.48
C ASN A 921 45.07 0.40 65.95
N GLY A 922 45.98 0.77 65.05
CA GLY A 922 47.35 1.18 65.36
C GLY A 922 48.33 0.06 65.73
N SER A 923 47.96 -1.21 65.61
CA SER A 923 48.82 -2.35 65.97
C SER A 923 49.88 -2.62 64.91
N SER A 924 51.13 -2.85 65.32
CA SER A 924 52.23 -3.20 64.41
C SER A 924 52.31 -4.71 64.13
N GLY A 925 52.58 -5.08 62.88
CA GLY A 925 52.87 -6.45 62.44
C GLY A 925 54.20 -6.56 61.70
N GLY A 926 54.74 -7.78 61.61
CA GLY A 926 55.94 -8.05 60.81
C GLY A 926 56.09 -9.54 60.49
N LEU A 927 56.62 -9.83 59.30
CA LEU A 927 56.86 -11.19 58.82
C LEU A 927 58.09 -11.26 57.92
N GLN A 928 58.69 -12.45 57.81
CA GLN A 928 59.79 -12.71 56.87
C GLN A 928 59.26 -13.52 55.68
N PHE A 929 59.25 -12.89 54.52
CA PHE A 929 58.82 -13.49 53.27
C PHE A 929 59.56 -12.78 52.14
N GLY A 930 60.52 -13.49 51.51
CA GLY A 930 61.33 -13.00 50.40
C GLY A 930 62.84 -13.05 50.61
N ASN A 931 63.57 -12.73 49.55
CA ASN A 931 65.03 -12.67 49.52
C ASN A 931 65.53 -11.25 49.18
N PRO A 932 66.81 -10.92 49.46
CA PRO A 932 67.28 -9.54 49.31
C PRO A 932 67.30 -8.91 47.93
N THR A 933 67.15 -9.72 46.88
CA THR A 933 67.07 -9.25 45.50
C THR A 933 65.65 -9.20 44.96
N ASP A 934 64.67 -9.69 45.73
CA ASP A 934 63.27 -9.69 45.31
C ASP A 934 62.69 -8.27 45.39
N LYS A 935 61.79 -7.96 44.46
CA LYS A 935 61.09 -6.68 44.40
C LYS A 935 59.70 -6.80 45.01
N ALA A 936 59.30 -5.85 45.85
CA ALA A 936 57.96 -5.78 46.42
C ALA A 936 56.94 -5.27 45.41
N VAL A 937 55.88 -6.04 45.20
CA VAL A 937 54.82 -5.83 44.18
C VAL A 937 53.45 -5.95 44.82
N VAL A 938 53.21 -5.16 45.87
CA VAL A 938 52.01 -5.21 46.72
C VAL A 938 50.72 -4.99 45.93
N GLY A 939 49.67 -5.73 46.28
CA GLY A 939 48.33 -5.65 45.68
C GLY A 939 47.41 -6.75 46.24
N ASP A 940 46.11 -6.65 46.00
CA ASP A 940 45.12 -7.68 46.35
C ASP A 940 45.01 -8.70 45.20
N TYR A 941 45.80 -9.77 45.23
CA TYR A 941 45.83 -10.79 44.17
C TYR A 941 44.78 -11.89 44.39
N THR A 942 44.25 -12.03 45.61
CA THR A 942 43.23 -13.02 45.93
C THR A 942 41.81 -12.49 45.74
N GLY A 943 41.62 -11.17 45.75
CA GLY A 943 40.35 -10.46 45.65
C GLY A 943 39.58 -10.43 46.96
N ASP A 944 40.26 -10.54 48.10
CA ASP A 944 39.62 -10.58 49.43
C ASP A 944 39.40 -9.18 50.04
N GLY A 945 39.80 -8.13 49.31
CA GLY A 945 39.69 -6.74 49.71
C GLY A 945 40.88 -6.25 50.53
N LYS A 946 41.94 -7.05 50.67
CA LYS A 946 43.17 -6.69 51.39
C LYS A 946 44.39 -6.85 50.50
N ALA A 947 45.41 -6.05 50.77
CA ALA A 947 46.69 -6.19 50.11
C ALA A 947 47.41 -7.47 50.57
N ASP A 948 47.84 -8.28 49.61
CA ASP A 948 48.71 -9.42 49.82
C ASP A 948 50.19 -8.99 49.88
N PHE A 949 50.98 -9.73 50.66
CA PHE A 949 52.43 -9.55 50.66
C PHE A 949 53.03 -10.26 49.44
N ALA A 950 53.41 -9.48 48.44
CA ALA A 950 53.74 -9.99 47.12
C ALA A 950 55.13 -9.58 46.64
N LEU A 951 55.84 -10.50 45.99
CA LEU A 951 57.21 -10.33 45.51
C LEU A 951 57.40 -10.81 44.08
N TRP A 952 58.26 -10.13 43.32
CA TRP A 952 58.78 -10.57 42.03
C TRP A 952 60.30 -10.76 42.08
N ARG A 953 60.78 -11.91 41.64
CA ARG A 953 62.22 -12.26 41.66
C ARG A 953 62.89 -11.97 40.32
N PRO A 954 63.78 -10.96 40.22
CA PRO A 954 64.35 -10.54 38.94
C PRO A 954 65.26 -11.58 38.26
N SER A 955 65.88 -12.47 39.05
CA SER A 955 66.78 -13.50 38.52
C SER A 955 66.06 -14.66 37.83
N THR A 956 64.77 -14.88 38.15
CA THR A 956 63.99 -16.03 37.64
C THR A 956 62.66 -15.64 37.00
N GLY A 957 62.17 -14.42 37.19
CA GLY A 957 60.84 -13.99 36.71
C GLY A 957 59.66 -14.58 37.50
N PHE A 958 59.89 -15.10 38.71
CA PHE A 958 58.81 -15.70 39.52
C PHE A 958 58.11 -14.66 40.38
N TRP A 959 56.79 -14.79 40.47
CA TRP A 959 55.93 -14.09 41.43
C TRP A 959 55.69 -14.99 42.64
N PHE A 960 55.67 -14.40 43.83
CA PHE A 960 55.36 -15.05 45.10
C PHE A 960 54.31 -14.22 45.82
N ILE A 961 53.13 -14.77 46.03
CA ILE A 961 51.99 -14.09 46.67
C ILE A 961 51.70 -14.81 47.99
N LEU A 962 51.88 -14.11 49.11
CA LEU A 962 51.45 -14.55 50.44
C LEU A 962 50.06 -13.98 50.73
N ARG A 963 49.10 -14.89 50.81
CA ARG A 963 47.66 -14.64 50.93
C ARG A 963 47.32 -13.97 52.26
N SER A 964 46.59 -12.86 52.22
CA SER A 964 46.20 -12.08 53.39
C SER A 964 45.24 -12.83 54.32
N GLU A 965 44.41 -13.71 53.76
CA GLU A 965 43.34 -14.41 54.47
C GLU A 965 43.84 -15.50 55.43
N ASP A 966 44.98 -16.13 55.13
CA ASP A 966 45.47 -17.29 55.88
C ASP A 966 47.01 -17.40 56.00
N PHE A 967 47.78 -16.47 55.42
CA PHE A 967 49.24 -16.48 55.38
C PHE A 967 49.86 -17.73 54.71
N SER A 968 49.11 -18.47 53.89
CA SER A 968 49.69 -19.42 52.94
C SER A 968 50.21 -18.67 51.71
N PHE A 969 51.15 -19.25 50.95
CA PHE A 969 51.63 -18.61 49.72
C PHE A 969 51.59 -19.53 48.51
N TYR A 970 51.44 -18.92 47.34
CA TYR A 970 51.62 -19.57 46.05
C TYR A 970 52.64 -18.80 45.21
N SER A 971 53.24 -19.50 44.25
CA SER A 971 54.21 -18.89 43.34
C SER A 971 54.05 -19.42 41.92
N PHE A 972 54.37 -18.58 40.95
CA PHE A 972 54.23 -18.91 39.53
C PHE A 972 55.24 -18.13 38.68
N PRO A 973 55.75 -18.73 37.59
CA PRO A 973 56.65 -18.04 36.67
C PRO A 973 55.85 -17.11 35.75
N PHE A 974 56.09 -15.80 35.82
CA PHE A 974 55.50 -14.86 34.87
C PHE A 974 56.44 -13.65 34.63
N GLY A 975 57.06 -13.65 33.45
CA GLY A 975 58.11 -12.72 33.07
C GLY A 975 59.48 -13.39 32.94
N SER A 976 60.48 -12.60 32.60
CA SER A 976 61.86 -13.05 32.36
C SER A 976 62.88 -12.07 32.91
N THR A 977 64.13 -12.50 33.05
CA THR A 977 65.22 -11.64 33.49
C THR A 977 65.35 -10.42 32.58
N GLY A 978 65.30 -9.23 33.17
CA GLY A 978 65.33 -7.95 32.44
C GLY A 978 63.94 -7.32 32.20
N ASP A 979 62.86 -8.04 32.46
CA ASP A 979 61.52 -7.45 32.47
C ASP A 979 61.31 -6.57 33.73
N THR A 980 60.35 -5.65 33.66
CA THR A 980 59.99 -4.72 34.73
C THR A 980 58.58 -5.03 35.24
N PRO A 981 58.40 -5.46 36.50
CA PRO A 981 57.08 -5.80 37.03
C PRO A 981 56.20 -4.55 37.16
N SER A 982 54.92 -4.68 36.81
CA SER A 982 53.95 -3.59 36.71
C SER A 982 52.56 -4.08 37.11
N PRO A 983 52.36 -4.52 38.37
CA PRO A 983 51.11 -5.13 38.82
C PRO A 983 49.93 -4.14 38.82
N GLY A 984 48.72 -4.65 38.65
CA GLY A 984 47.47 -3.89 38.61
C GLY A 984 46.30 -4.75 38.12
N ASP A 985 45.07 -4.27 38.18
CA ASP A 985 43.86 -5.01 37.77
C ASP A 985 43.53 -4.71 36.30
N TYR A 986 44.11 -5.46 35.36
CA TYR A 986 44.01 -5.17 33.93
C TYR A 986 42.74 -5.75 33.27
N ASP A 987 41.95 -6.54 33.99
CA ASP A 987 40.64 -7.02 33.49
C ASP A 987 39.42 -6.49 34.25
N GLY A 988 39.61 -5.79 35.36
CA GLY A 988 38.57 -5.12 36.14
C GLY A 988 37.81 -6.06 37.06
N ASP A 989 38.39 -7.21 37.42
CA ASP A 989 37.74 -8.20 38.28
C ASP A 989 37.89 -7.89 39.78
N GLY A 990 38.59 -6.80 40.11
CA GLY A 990 38.88 -6.36 41.47
C GLY A 990 40.14 -7.01 42.04
N LYS A 991 40.90 -7.79 41.26
CA LYS A 991 42.16 -8.43 41.68
C LYS A 991 43.34 -7.84 40.92
N PHE A 992 44.47 -7.77 41.59
CA PHE A 992 45.73 -7.46 40.94
C PHE A 992 46.17 -8.65 40.09
N ASP A 993 46.55 -8.33 38.85
CA ASP A 993 47.19 -9.23 37.92
C ASP A 993 48.71 -9.09 37.98
N ALA A 994 49.39 -10.22 37.83
CA ALA A 994 50.82 -10.22 37.58
C ALA A 994 51.09 -9.72 36.15
N ALA A 995 51.77 -8.58 36.03
CA ALA A 995 52.14 -8.01 34.74
C ALA A 995 53.59 -7.54 34.69
N VAL A 996 54.20 -7.62 33.52
CA VAL A 996 55.57 -7.20 33.26
C VAL A 996 55.67 -6.42 31.94
N PHE A 997 56.52 -5.40 31.92
CA PHE A 997 56.96 -4.71 30.71
C PHE A 997 58.35 -5.18 30.32
N ARG A 998 58.51 -5.61 29.07
CA ARG A 998 59.80 -6.02 28.49
C ARG A 998 60.41 -4.84 27.73
N PRO A 999 61.47 -4.19 28.26
CA PRO A 999 62.01 -2.98 27.64
C PRO A 999 62.68 -3.23 26.29
N SER A 1000 63.24 -4.43 26.07
CA SER A 1000 63.95 -4.77 24.83
C SER A 1000 63.03 -4.82 23.60
N THR A 1001 61.73 -5.07 23.79
CA THR A 1001 60.73 -5.15 22.71
C THR A 1001 59.59 -4.15 22.88
N ALA A 1002 59.61 -3.36 23.96
CA ALA A 1002 58.52 -2.48 24.39
C ALA A 1002 57.17 -3.21 24.45
N THR A 1003 57.16 -4.40 25.06
CA THR A 1003 55.97 -5.27 25.11
C THR A 1003 55.53 -5.51 26.54
N TRP A 1004 54.24 -5.29 26.79
CA TRP A 1004 53.54 -5.61 28.02
C TRP A 1004 52.99 -7.02 27.97
N TYR A 1005 53.13 -7.74 29.07
CA TYR A 1005 52.52 -9.03 29.33
C TYR A 1005 51.76 -8.93 30.65
N ALA A 1006 50.45 -9.17 30.67
CA ALA A 1006 49.66 -9.20 31.89
C ALA A 1006 48.89 -10.52 32.00
N SER A 1007 49.06 -11.25 33.09
CA SER A 1007 48.35 -12.50 33.36
C SER A 1007 47.02 -12.19 34.02
N ARG A 1008 46.01 -11.85 33.21
CA ARG A 1008 44.72 -11.40 33.72
C ARG A 1008 43.93 -12.55 34.35
N SER A 1009 43.56 -12.37 35.60
CA SER A 1009 42.96 -13.35 36.52
C SER A 1009 41.71 -14.04 35.93
N THR A 1010 40.90 -13.31 35.17
CA THR A 1010 39.65 -13.81 34.54
C THR A 1010 39.66 -13.70 33.02
N ALA A 1011 40.53 -12.87 32.44
CA ALA A 1011 40.57 -12.63 31.00
C ALA A 1011 41.80 -13.22 30.27
N GLY A 1012 42.60 -14.05 30.93
CA GLY A 1012 43.78 -14.70 30.34
C GLY A 1012 44.90 -13.71 29.98
N THR A 1013 46.00 -14.21 29.40
CA THR A 1013 47.20 -13.38 29.19
C THR A 1013 47.02 -12.32 28.09
N LEU A 1014 47.18 -11.05 28.47
CA LEU A 1014 47.32 -9.92 27.56
C LEU A 1014 48.77 -9.80 27.09
N ILE A 1015 48.96 -9.61 25.78
CA ILE A 1015 50.24 -9.28 25.16
C ILE A 1015 50.04 -8.02 24.33
N GLN A 1016 50.64 -6.90 24.73
CA GLN A 1016 50.42 -5.61 24.09
C GLN A 1016 51.74 -4.89 23.86
N GLN A 1017 52.07 -4.58 22.61
CA GLN A 1017 53.20 -3.71 22.32
C GLN A 1017 52.78 -2.25 22.53
N PHE A 1018 53.42 -1.56 23.47
CA PHE A 1018 53.10 -0.16 23.80
C PHE A 1018 54.28 0.52 24.49
N GLY A 1019 54.71 1.65 23.94
CA GLY A 1019 55.93 2.37 24.35
C GLY A 1019 57.14 2.06 23.45
N ILE A 1020 58.32 2.53 23.90
CA ILE A 1020 59.62 2.30 23.26
C ILE A 1020 60.70 1.99 24.31
N ALA A 1021 61.89 1.59 23.85
CA ALA A 1021 63.02 1.34 24.74
C ALA A 1021 63.41 2.61 25.51
N GLY A 1022 63.49 2.52 26.84
CA GLY A 1022 63.78 3.64 27.74
C GLY A 1022 62.54 4.27 28.38
N ASP A 1023 61.33 3.90 27.94
CA ASP A 1023 60.09 4.26 28.62
C ASP A 1023 59.98 3.56 29.98
N GLN A 1024 59.41 4.25 30.96
CA GLN A 1024 59.17 3.76 32.32
C GLN A 1024 57.69 3.40 32.51
N PRO A 1025 57.34 2.14 32.79
CA PRO A 1025 55.97 1.76 33.14
C PRO A 1025 55.50 2.52 34.39
N VAL A 1026 54.35 3.19 34.32
CA VAL A 1026 53.84 3.97 35.46
C VAL A 1026 53.58 3.08 36.69
N PRO A 1027 52.95 1.88 36.58
CA PRO A 1027 52.76 1.01 37.73
C PRO A 1027 54.08 0.55 38.38
N SER A 1028 55.14 0.40 37.56
CA SER A 1028 56.45 -0.02 38.07
C SER A 1028 57.14 1.02 38.96
N ALA A 1029 56.71 2.28 38.92
CA ALA A 1029 57.25 3.34 39.78
C ALA A 1029 56.94 3.13 41.27
N PHE A 1030 55.98 2.25 41.59
CA PHE A 1030 55.54 1.91 42.94
C PHE A 1030 56.11 0.59 43.45
N VAL A 1031 56.76 -0.17 42.57
CA VAL A 1031 57.53 -1.36 42.94
C VAL A 1031 58.79 -0.95 43.70
N ARG A 1032 59.21 -1.75 44.68
CA ARG A 1032 60.37 -1.46 45.55
C ARG A 1032 61.43 -2.53 45.51
#